data_AF-S8CGP7-F1
#
_entry.id   AF-S8CGP7-F1
#
_cell.length_a   1.000
_cell.length_b   1.000
_cell.length_c   1.000
_cell.angle_alpha   90.00
_cell.angle_beta   90.00
_cell.angle_gamma   90.00
#
_symmetry.space_group_name_H-M   'P 1'
#
loop_
_entity.id
_entity.type
_entity.pdbx_description
1 polymer ?
#
loop_
_entity_poly.entity_id
_entity_poly.type
_entity_poly.pdbx_seq_one_letter_code
_entity_poly.pdbx_strand_id
1 'polypeptide(L)'
;QAAAAETDEASVAVDYILRVLRLENCADTLVGNQMIRGISGGEKKRVTTGEMLVRPARALFMDGISTGLDSSTTYQVVETIRQYVHLMKGTALVSLLQPAPETYDLFDDIVLLSDGRAVYQGPRDNVLAFFESVGFKCPKRKGVADFLQEVTSKKDQAQYWVDREESYHFISAAEFAEAFRTYSVGRELEDELDIPFDESNGHHPTALTDKKFGISPKEALKACAGREYLLMKRNAFFIFFKVSQITLMSIITITLFHRSKIHKDTVRDGYLYMGALFFTTTSVMINTMAELSMTISKLDVFYEQKGMLLYPTWAYALPPWILRIPISFLDVSIWTIFTYYAIGFDLNVGRFFKQYLLLLCIQQTTGALFRFLGAAGRNIIVATTVGLYVLLLMFATGGIVLSRENVKRWWIWGYWSSPLMYAQNAIIANEFNGRSWSKLINGTKLGVLVMESRGFFTNDYWYWIGVGASIGFMLIINALYVACLTFLGPFEKPRVSLPFEGQNQASAGESSKRSTSLRTGKAADSIKNDIEKKEGMILPFEPYAVTFDDIRYSIDMPPEIKAQGVTEDKLELLKGVSGAFRPGVLTALMGVSGAGKTTLMDVLAGRKKRGNVEGNIMISGYPKKQATFARILGYCEQNDIHSANITVYESLFYSAWLRLPQEVDINTKKMFVEEVMELIELTSLRGALVGLPGLNGLSTEQRKRLTIAVELVANPSIIFMDEPTSGLDARAAAIVMRIVKNTVGTGRTVVCSIHQPSIDIFEAFDELLLMKLEGQQIFFGPLGYNSTNLIDYFESIEGIPKISDGCNPATWMLEVTTSAQEASLGIDFAEYYKNSELYMRSKVLIKELNTSFTQSKELRFSTKYSQPFLTQCIACLWKQQRSYWQNPFYTVIRFVFTIAVALTLGSMFWNLGSRWETDRDVFNALGCMYAAIQSIGFQYCSSVQPLVAAERIVFYREGATGMYSALPYALSQFLIEIPYLLAQSILCSLILFSMIGLHWSISKILWFIYFIFVSLAYFVIFGMMMAAVTPNQNIAYIVSSFFFSFWNLFSGFIIPLPRMPTGWRWMYWLDPNACSLYGLIVSQYGDIHDTMSNGLKVTEFLHEYFGYNRSMLGVVAVIMAGSVALFTLVFAVAIGTFNFQKR
;
A
#
# COMPACT_ATOMS: atom_id res chain seq x y z
N GLN A 1 -25.13 -34.96 13.37
CA GLN A 1 -26.11 -34.97 12.26
C GLN A 1 -26.81 -33.61 12.12
N ALA A 2 -27.35 -32.98 13.17
CA ALA A 2 -27.87 -31.60 13.09
C ALA A 2 -26.80 -30.56 12.66
N ALA A 3 -25.60 -30.60 13.24
CA ALA A 3 -24.49 -29.71 12.85
C ALA A 3 -23.87 -30.01 11.46
N ALA A 4 -24.28 -31.11 10.80
CA ALA A 4 -23.88 -31.43 9.43
C ALA A 4 -24.94 -30.92 8.42
N ALA A 5 -26.22 -30.97 8.80
CA ALA A 5 -27.32 -30.39 8.02
C ALA A 5 -27.26 -28.84 7.97
N GLU A 6 -26.89 -28.18 9.07
CA GLU A 6 -26.68 -26.71 9.08
C GLU A 6 -25.49 -26.26 8.23
N THR A 7 -24.44 -27.08 8.11
CA THR A 7 -23.32 -26.80 7.21
C THR A 7 -23.68 -26.99 5.73
N ASP A 8 -24.59 -27.92 5.42
CA ASP A 8 -25.11 -28.11 4.06
C ASP A 8 -26.05 -26.96 3.65
N GLU A 9 -26.92 -26.46 4.54
CA GLU A 9 -27.78 -25.29 4.25
C GLU A 9 -26.97 -24.00 4.05
N ALA A 10 -25.95 -23.76 4.89
CA ALA A 10 -25.07 -22.60 4.74
C ALA A 10 -24.23 -22.69 3.44
N SER A 11 -23.78 -23.90 3.07
CA SER A 11 -23.10 -24.15 1.78
C SER A 11 -24.02 -23.83 0.60
N VAL A 12 -25.28 -24.28 0.65
CA VAL A 12 -26.26 -24.05 -0.43
C VAL A 12 -26.60 -22.56 -0.57
N ALA A 13 -26.74 -21.82 0.53
CA ALA A 13 -26.99 -20.38 0.49
C ALA A 13 -25.79 -19.61 -0.12
N VAL A 14 -24.56 -19.99 0.25
CA VAL A 14 -23.34 -19.40 -0.33
C VAL A 14 -23.22 -19.73 -1.81
N ASP A 15 -23.44 -20.99 -2.20
CA ASP A 15 -23.40 -21.42 -3.60
C ASP A 15 -24.47 -20.70 -4.42
N TYR A 16 -25.70 -20.57 -3.90
CA TYR A 16 -26.77 -19.81 -4.54
C TYR A 16 -26.36 -18.35 -4.78
N ILE A 17 -25.77 -17.68 -3.78
CA ILE A 17 -25.32 -16.29 -3.91
C ILE A 17 -24.14 -16.18 -4.88
N LEU A 18 -23.22 -17.13 -4.89
CA LEU A 18 -22.14 -17.18 -5.87
C LEU A 18 -22.68 -17.31 -7.30
N ARG A 19 -23.73 -18.11 -7.51
CA ARG A 19 -24.40 -18.22 -8.82
C ARG A 19 -25.08 -16.93 -9.23
N VAL A 20 -25.89 -16.39 -8.32
CA VAL A 20 -26.67 -15.17 -8.52
C VAL A 20 -25.77 -13.97 -8.84
N LEU A 21 -24.63 -13.85 -8.16
CA LEU A 21 -23.66 -12.79 -8.40
C LEU A 21 -22.61 -13.13 -9.47
N ARG A 22 -22.77 -14.27 -10.17
CA ARG A 22 -21.85 -14.75 -11.22
C ARG A 22 -20.39 -14.81 -10.78
N LEU A 23 -20.15 -15.27 -9.55
CA LEU A 23 -18.83 -15.44 -8.95
C LEU A 23 -18.34 -16.90 -9.01
N GLU A 24 -19.07 -17.81 -9.67
CA GLU A 24 -18.73 -19.23 -9.78
C GLU A 24 -17.33 -19.45 -10.36
N ASN A 25 -16.99 -18.73 -11.43
CA ASN A 25 -15.70 -18.85 -12.13
C ASN A 25 -14.50 -18.41 -11.28
N CYS A 26 -14.73 -17.63 -10.21
CA CYS A 26 -13.68 -17.08 -9.37
C CYS A 26 -13.82 -17.43 -7.88
N ALA A 27 -14.70 -18.37 -7.52
CA ALA A 27 -14.99 -18.76 -6.13
C ALA A 27 -13.73 -19.16 -5.34
N ASP A 28 -12.80 -19.89 -5.98
CA ASP A 28 -11.54 -20.34 -5.36
C ASP A 28 -10.36 -19.39 -5.59
N THR A 29 -10.57 -18.29 -6.33
CA THR A 29 -9.53 -17.30 -6.62
C THR A 29 -9.33 -16.36 -5.42
N LEU A 30 -8.08 -16.07 -5.06
CA LEU A 30 -7.78 -15.10 -4.01
C LEU A 30 -8.26 -13.70 -4.44
N VAL A 31 -8.89 -12.96 -3.52
CA VAL A 31 -9.32 -11.57 -3.76
C VAL A 31 -8.13 -10.67 -4.16
N GLY A 32 -6.92 -10.99 -3.70
CA GLY A 32 -5.67 -10.29 -4.07
C GLY A 32 -5.50 -8.91 -3.44
N ASN A 33 -4.33 -8.31 -3.65
CA ASN A 33 -3.96 -6.98 -3.13
C ASN A 33 -3.17 -6.19 -4.19
N GLN A 34 -2.60 -5.03 -3.85
CA GLN A 34 -1.86 -4.19 -4.81
C GLN A 34 -0.65 -4.90 -5.48
N MET A 35 -0.12 -5.96 -4.86
CA MET A 35 1.07 -6.69 -5.34
C MET A 35 0.75 -8.08 -5.91
N ILE A 36 -0.38 -8.68 -5.51
CA ILE A 36 -0.82 -10.03 -5.94
C ILE A 36 -2.13 -9.86 -6.69
N ARG A 37 -2.11 -10.18 -7.99
CA ARG A 37 -3.30 -10.22 -8.85
C ARG A 37 -4.31 -11.19 -8.23
N GLY A 38 -5.50 -10.69 -7.95
CA GLY A 38 -6.64 -11.48 -7.51
C GLY A 38 -7.82 -11.26 -8.45
N ILE A 39 -9.03 -11.37 -7.90
CA ILE A 39 -10.26 -11.05 -8.64
C ILE A 39 -10.28 -9.57 -9.05
N SER A 40 -10.96 -9.28 -10.16
CA SER A 40 -11.14 -7.94 -10.74
C SER A 40 -11.86 -6.99 -9.77
N GLY A 41 -11.72 -5.68 -9.99
CA GLY A 41 -12.37 -4.67 -9.14
C GLY A 41 -13.88 -4.84 -9.03
N GLY A 42 -14.55 -5.16 -10.15
CA GLY A 42 -15.98 -5.46 -10.17
C GLY A 42 -16.34 -6.72 -9.39
N GLU A 43 -15.55 -7.80 -9.54
CA GLU A 43 -15.74 -9.02 -8.74
C GLU A 43 -15.58 -8.77 -7.24
N LYS A 44 -14.63 -7.92 -6.82
CA LYS A 44 -14.48 -7.56 -5.39
C LYS A 44 -15.74 -6.93 -4.82
N LYS A 45 -16.42 -6.08 -5.58
CA LYS A 45 -17.66 -5.43 -5.15
C LYS A 45 -18.82 -6.40 -5.07
N ARG A 46 -18.94 -7.29 -6.05
CA ARG A 46 -19.91 -8.39 -5.99
C ARG A 46 -19.66 -9.28 -4.77
N VAL A 47 -18.40 -9.57 -4.42
CA VAL A 47 -18.07 -10.32 -3.19
C VAL A 47 -18.55 -9.57 -1.94
N THR A 48 -18.34 -8.25 -1.84
CA THR A 48 -18.84 -7.44 -0.73
C THR A 48 -20.38 -7.46 -0.64
N THR A 49 -21.07 -7.29 -1.77
CA THR A 49 -22.54 -7.39 -1.83
C THR A 49 -23.00 -8.79 -1.43
N GLY A 50 -22.31 -9.83 -1.89
CA GLY A 50 -22.57 -11.22 -1.52
C GLY A 50 -22.41 -11.47 -0.03
N GLU A 51 -21.35 -10.96 0.60
CA GLU A 51 -21.14 -11.07 2.06
C GLU A 51 -22.35 -10.52 2.84
N MET A 52 -22.99 -9.46 2.34
CA MET A 52 -24.18 -8.87 2.97
C MET A 52 -25.47 -9.65 2.67
N LEU A 53 -25.62 -10.15 1.44
CA LEU A 53 -26.81 -10.91 1.00
C LEU A 53 -26.89 -12.33 1.58
N VAL A 54 -25.76 -12.92 2.03
CA VAL A 54 -25.74 -14.24 2.70
C VAL A 54 -26.60 -14.24 3.97
N ARG A 55 -26.78 -13.08 4.60
CA ARG A 55 -27.67 -12.93 5.74
C ARG A 55 -29.11 -12.64 5.28
N PRO A 56 -30.15 -13.22 5.91
CA PRO A 56 -31.54 -12.83 5.68
C PRO A 56 -31.82 -11.44 6.29
N ALA A 57 -31.22 -10.40 5.72
CA ALA A 57 -31.39 -9.02 6.15
C ALA A 57 -32.70 -8.45 5.60
N ARG A 58 -33.53 -7.89 6.49
CA ARG A 58 -34.79 -7.24 6.09
C ARG A 58 -34.62 -5.79 5.68
N ALA A 59 -33.54 -5.14 6.11
CA ALA A 59 -33.18 -3.80 5.70
C ALA A 59 -31.74 -3.82 5.16
N LEU A 60 -31.56 -3.43 3.91
CA LEU A 60 -30.28 -3.39 3.22
C LEU A 60 -29.95 -1.94 2.87
N PHE A 61 -28.84 -1.43 3.40
CA PHE A 61 -28.29 -0.12 3.04
C PHE A 61 -27.06 -0.35 2.18
N MET A 62 -27.17 -0.01 0.91
CA MET A 62 -26.20 -0.36 -0.12
C MET A 62 -25.66 0.90 -0.78
N ASP A 63 -24.45 1.30 -0.37
CA ASP A 63 -23.82 2.51 -0.89
C ASP A 63 -22.83 2.22 -2.02
N GLY A 64 -23.05 2.83 -3.19
CA GLY A 64 -22.12 2.81 -4.31
C GLY A 64 -21.90 1.43 -4.94
N ILE A 65 -22.87 0.51 -4.87
CA ILE A 65 -22.70 -0.88 -5.32
C ILE A 65 -22.37 -1.03 -6.82
N SER A 66 -22.74 -0.06 -7.65
CA SER A 66 -22.48 -0.05 -9.10
C SER A 66 -21.08 0.41 -9.49
N THR A 67 -20.34 1.03 -8.57
CA THR A 67 -19.06 1.67 -8.92
C THR A 67 -18.08 0.65 -9.53
N GLY A 68 -17.62 0.83 -10.77
CA GLY A 68 -16.69 -0.12 -11.40
C GLY A 68 -17.27 -1.50 -11.72
N LEU A 69 -18.59 -1.65 -11.72
CA LEU A 69 -19.31 -2.71 -12.41
C LEU A 69 -19.73 -2.21 -13.80
N ASP A 70 -19.84 -3.12 -14.75
CA ASP A 70 -20.48 -2.84 -16.04
C ASP A 70 -22.00 -2.67 -15.87
N SER A 71 -22.66 -1.97 -16.78
CA SER A 71 -24.10 -1.66 -16.71
C SER A 71 -24.95 -2.93 -16.69
N SER A 72 -24.56 -3.95 -17.48
CA SER A 72 -25.29 -5.21 -17.56
C SER A 72 -25.23 -6.01 -16.25
N THR A 73 -24.05 -6.08 -15.62
CA THR A 73 -23.88 -6.67 -14.30
C THR A 73 -24.61 -5.85 -13.23
N THR A 74 -24.55 -4.51 -13.31
CA THR A 74 -25.24 -3.63 -12.37
C THR A 74 -26.74 -3.86 -12.42
N TYR A 75 -27.33 -3.87 -13.61
CA TYR A 75 -28.73 -4.20 -13.83
C TYR A 75 -29.09 -5.55 -13.21
N GLN A 76 -28.32 -6.61 -13.48
CA GLN A 76 -28.58 -7.95 -12.94
C GLN A 76 -28.50 -7.99 -11.40
N VAL A 77 -27.53 -7.29 -10.81
CA VAL A 77 -27.38 -7.21 -9.35
C VAL A 77 -28.55 -6.46 -8.73
N VAL A 78 -28.96 -5.33 -9.31
CA VAL A 78 -30.11 -4.54 -8.83
C VAL A 78 -31.41 -5.31 -9.01
N GLU A 79 -31.60 -5.98 -10.15
CA GLU A 79 -32.76 -6.84 -10.43
C GLU A 79 -32.86 -7.98 -9.41
N THR A 80 -31.73 -8.61 -9.09
CA THR A 80 -31.65 -9.62 -8.04
C THR A 80 -32.04 -9.05 -6.69
N ILE A 81 -31.49 -7.89 -6.32
CA ILE A 81 -31.80 -7.23 -5.04
C ILE A 81 -33.30 -6.91 -4.98
N ARG A 82 -33.88 -6.39 -6.06
CA ARG A 82 -35.31 -6.12 -6.18
C ARG A 82 -36.13 -7.38 -5.97
N GLN A 83 -35.81 -8.48 -6.68
CA GLN A 83 -36.48 -9.76 -6.51
C GLN A 83 -36.37 -10.26 -5.06
N TYR A 84 -35.19 -10.17 -4.46
CA TYR A 84 -34.94 -10.54 -3.06
C TYR A 84 -35.79 -9.71 -2.10
N VAL A 85 -35.86 -8.38 -2.29
CA VAL A 85 -36.65 -7.46 -1.49
C VAL A 85 -38.14 -7.80 -1.54
N HIS A 86 -38.68 -8.06 -2.74
CA HIS A 86 -40.09 -8.45 -2.90
C HIS A 86 -40.38 -9.85 -2.32
N LEU A 87 -39.49 -10.83 -2.52
CA LEU A 87 -39.64 -12.19 -1.99
C LEU A 87 -39.57 -12.22 -0.46
N MET A 88 -38.59 -11.52 0.12
CA MET A 88 -38.34 -11.51 1.57
C MET A 88 -39.18 -10.45 2.31
N LYS A 89 -39.96 -9.63 1.60
CA LYS A 89 -40.67 -8.46 2.13
C LYS A 89 -39.72 -7.56 2.93
N GLY A 90 -38.55 -7.29 2.35
CA GLY A 90 -37.54 -6.42 2.92
C GLY A 90 -37.64 -4.98 2.41
N THR A 91 -36.65 -4.15 2.77
CA THR A 91 -36.43 -2.79 2.27
C THR A 91 -34.97 -2.68 1.86
N ALA A 92 -34.68 -2.16 0.67
CA ALA A 92 -33.33 -1.86 0.25
C ALA A 92 -33.22 -0.38 -0.11
N LEU A 93 -32.34 0.35 0.59
CA LEU A 93 -31.93 1.68 0.20
C LEU A 93 -30.61 1.56 -0.56
N VAL A 94 -30.65 1.82 -1.87
CA VAL A 94 -29.49 1.71 -2.74
C VAL A 94 -29.09 3.09 -3.24
N SER A 95 -27.85 3.49 -2.98
CA SER A 95 -27.22 4.66 -3.58
C SER A 95 -26.49 4.21 -4.84
N LEU A 96 -26.95 4.69 -6.00
CA LEU A 96 -26.32 4.43 -7.30
C LEU A 96 -25.78 5.73 -7.90
N LEU A 97 -24.58 5.63 -8.47
CA LEU A 97 -23.99 6.70 -9.24
C LEU A 97 -24.42 6.52 -10.71
N GLN A 98 -25.37 7.34 -11.16
CA GLN A 98 -25.88 7.37 -12.55
C GLN A 98 -26.27 5.99 -13.11
N PRO A 99 -27.37 5.40 -12.60
CA PRO A 99 -27.90 4.18 -13.19
C PRO A 99 -28.27 4.40 -14.66
N ALA A 100 -27.96 3.43 -15.51
CA ALA A 100 -28.50 3.38 -16.86
C ALA A 100 -30.05 3.38 -16.80
N PRO A 101 -30.75 3.89 -17.83
CA PRO A 101 -32.21 3.98 -17.82
C PRO A 101 -32.89 2.67 -17.40
N GLU A 102 -32.40 1.54 -17.91
CA GLU A 102 -32.96 0.22 -17.58
C GLU A 102 -32.77 -0.12 -16.09
N THR A 103 -31.67 0.29 -15.48
CA THR A 103 -31.41 0.08 -14.04
C THR A 103 -32.21 1.04 -13.18
N TYR A 104 -32.39 2.29 -13.63
CA TYR A 104 -33.23 3.28 -12.97
C TYR A 104 -34.70 2.81 -12.90
N ASP A 105 -35.17 2.16 -13.96
CA ASP A 105 -36.53 1.63 -14.08
C ASP A 105 -36.82 0.44 -13.15
N LEU A 106 -35.79 -0.14 -12.52
CA LEU A 106 -35.97 -1.20 -11.50
C LEU A 106 -36.37 -0.66 -10.13
N PHE A 107 -36.23 0.64 -9.87
CA PHE A 107 -36.53 1.24 -8.57
C PHE A 107 -38.00 1.64 -8.45
N ASP A 108 -38.60 1.31 -7.30
CA ASP A 108 -39.98 1.69 -6.98
C ASP A 108 -40.03 3.18 -6.58
N ASP A 109 -39.12 3.61 -5.68
CA ASP A 109 -39.03 4.98 -5.15
C ASP A 109 -37.64 5.63 -5.40
N ILE A 110 -37.62 6.96 -5.47
CA ILE A 110 -36.41 7.77 -5.61
C ILE A 110 -36.28 8.74 -4.44
N VAL A 111 -35.07 8.82 -3.87
CA VAL A 111 -34.68 9.84 -2.89
C VAL A 111 -33.61 10.73 -3.52
N LEU A 112 -33.91 12.01 -3.71
CA LEU A 112 -32.97 13.00 -4.26
C LEU A 112 -32.52 13.96 -3.15
N LEU A 113 -31.22 13.95 -2.85
CA LEU A 113 -30.59 14.81 -1.85
C LEU A 113 -29.73 15.89 -2.51
N SER A 114 -29.87 17.14 -2.08
CA SER A 114 -29.00 18.25 -2.48
C SER A 114 -28.76 19.21 -1.32
N ASP A 115 -27.51 19.65 -1.12
CA ASP A 115 -27.06 20.50 0.01
C ASP A 115 -27.59 20.06 1.40
N GLY A 116 -27.66 18.74 1.62
CA GLY A 116 -28.14 18.15 2.87
C GLY A 116 -29.66 18.17 3.07
N ARG A 117 -30.44 18.50 2.03
CA ARG A 117 -31.91 18.51 2.04
C ARG A 117 -32.47 17.48 1.07
N ALA A 118 -33.60 16.86 1.43
CA ALA A 118 -34.39 16.04 0.52
C ALA A 118 -35.18 16.96 -0.43
N VAL A 119 -34.76 16.97 -1.69
CA VAL A 119 -35.43 17.72 -2.77
C VAL A 119 -36.64 16.95 -3.28
N TYR A 120 -36.58 15.62 -3.27
CA TYR A 120 -37.70 14.75 -3.67
C TYR A 120 -37.58 13.40 -2.96
N GLN A 121 -38.71 12.85 -2.51
CA GLN A 121 -38.80 11.47 -2.00
C GLN A 121 -40.16 10.88 -2.39
N GLY A 122 -40.17 9.82 -3.19
CA GLY A 122 -41.42 9.14 -3.54
C GLY A 122 -41.33 8.34 -4.84
N PRO A 123 -42.49 7.97 -5.43
CA PRO A 123 -42.54 7.10 -6.60
C PRO A 123 -41.72 7.66 -7.77
N ARG A 124 -40.98 6.78 -8.43
CA ARG A 124 -40.15 7.13 -9.60
C ARG A 124 -40.95 7.86 -10.68
N ASP A 125 -42.17 7.42 -10.96
CA ASP A 125 -43.00 7.92 -12.07
C ASP A 125 -43.40 9.41 -11.92
N ASN A 126 -43.47 9.91 -10.68
CA ASN A 126 -43.92 11.28 -10.40
C ASN A 126 -42.77 12.32 -10.39
N VAL A 127 -41.51 11.87 -10.42
CA VAL A 127 -40.36 12.78 -10.23
C VAL A 127 -40.24 13.83 -11.36
N LEU A 128 -40.49 13.43 -12.61
CA LEU A 128 -40.41 14.35 -13.75
C LEU A 128 -41.53 15.40 -13.70
N ALA A 129 -42.74 14.98 -13.31
CA ALA A 129 -43.88 15.88 -13.15
C ALA A 129 -43.63 16.94 -12.06
N PHE A 130 -42.94 16.57 -10.98
CA PHE A 130 -42.50 17.52 -9.95
C PHE A 130 -41.56 18.59 -10.53
N PHE A 131 -40.49 18.21 -11.22
CA PHE A 131 -39.55 19.19 -11.79
C PHE A 131 -40.17 20.04 -12.90
N GLU A 132 -41.07 19.47 -13.72
CA GLU A 132 -41.84 20.24 -14.71
C GLU A 132 -42.74 21.29 -14.04
N SER A 133 -43.34 20.99 -12.87
CA SER A 133 -44.14 21.96 -12.10
C SER A 133 -43.33 23.14 -11.55
N VAL A 134 -42.00 22.97 -11.42
CA VAL A 134 -41.05 24.01 -10.96
C VAL A 134 -40.33 24.69 -12.15
N GLY A 135 -40.70 24.38 -13.39
CA GLY A 135 -40.19 25.06 -14.60
C GLY A 135 -39.01 24.38 -15.30
N PHE A 136 -38.69 23.12 -14.96
CA PHE A 136 -37.59 22.36 -15.56
C PHE A 136 -38.08 21.12 -16.31
N LYS A 137 -37.61 20.91 -17.55
CA LYS A 137 -38.00 19.75 -18.36
C LYS A 137 -36.81 18.90 -18.79
N CYS A 138 -36.96 17.59 -18.63
CA CYS A 138 -35.97 16.63 -19.10
C CYS A 138 -35.99 16.53 -20.64
N PRO A 139 -34.83 16.67 -21.32
CA PRO A 139 -34.72 16.43 -22.76
C PRO A 139 -34.98 14.96 -23.12
N LYS A 140 -35.50 14.71 -24.34
CA LYS A 140 -35.86 13.35 -24.79
C LYS A 140 -34.69 12.35 -24.88
N ARG A 141 -33.48 12.83 -25.20
CA ARG A 141 -32.27 11.98 -25.34
C ARG A 141 -31.37 12.00 -24.09
N LYS A 142 -31.90 12.45 -22.95
CA LYS A 142 -31.16 12.49 -21.69
C LYS A 142 -31.74 11.49 -20.70
N GLY A 143 -30.87 10.77 -19.99
CA GLY A 143 -31.27 9.88 -18.91
C GLY A 143 -31.91 10.66 -17.75
N VAL A 144 -33.00 10.13 -17.20
CA VAL A 144 -33.71 10.78 -16.08
C VAL A 144 -32.78 10.96 -14.87
N ALA A 145 -32.00 9.94 -14.53
CA ALA A 145 -31.05 10.01 -13.41
C ALA A 145 -30.01 11.14 -13.59
N ASP A 146 -29.52 11.36 -14.83
CA ASP A 146 -28.55 12.41 -15.14
C ASP A 146 -29.19 13.79 -15.02
N PHE A 147 -30.40 13.95 -15.54
CA PHE A 147 -31.19 15.17 -15.38
C PHE A 147 -31.38 15.54 -13.90
N LEU A 148 -31.77 14.58 -13.05
CA LEU A 148 -32.01 14.82 -11.62
C LEU A 148 -30.74 15.28 -10.87
N GLN A 149 -29.57 14.79 -11.27
CA GLN A 149 -28.29 15.23 -10.69
C GLN A 149 -27.90 16.64 -11.17
N GLU A 150 -28.15 16.97 -12.44
CA GLU A 150 -27.73 18.25 -13.01
C GLU A 150 -28.71 19.41 -12.73
N VAL A 151 -30.01 19.13 -12.62
CA VAL A 151 -31.03 20.17 -12.34
C VAL A 151 -30.84 20.84 -10.98
N THR A 152 -30.16 20.18 -10.04
CA THR A 152 -29.82 20.75 -8.73
C THR A 152 -28.46 21.49 -8.72
N SER A 153 -27.71 21.45 -9.82
CA SER A 153 -26.36 22.02 -9.93
C SER A 153 -26.36 23.45 -10.47
N LYS A 154 -25.66 24.37 -9.79
CA LYS A 154 -25.58 25.78 -10.19
C LYS A 154 -25.02 26.03 -11.61
N LYS A 155 -24.11 25.17 -12.08
CA LYS A 155 -23.50 25.32 -13.42
C LYS A 155 -24.37 24.76 -14.54
N ASP A 156 -25.26 23.81 -14.23
CA ASP A 156 -25.92 22.96 -15.22
C ASP A 156 -27.44 23.21 -15.27
N GLN A 157 -28.06 23.70 -14.18
CA GLN A 157 -29.50 23.90 -14.05
C GLN A 157 -30.09 24.81 -15.17
N ALA A 158 -29.34 25.80 -15.64
CA ALA A 158 -29.78 26.74 -16.66
C ALA A 158 -30.20 26.10 -17.99
N GLN A 159 -29.61 24.95 -18.35
CA GLN A 159 -29.86 24.29 -19.63
C GLN A 159 -31.24 23.59 -19.70
N TYR A 160 -31.89 23.38 -18.55
CA TYR A 160 -33.17 22.67 -18.43
C TYR A 160 -34.39 23.58 -18.29
N TRP A 161 -34.18 24.89 -18.26
CA TRP A 161 -35.24 25.87 -18.09
C TRP A 161 -36.18 25.86 -19.29
N VAL A 162 -37.47 25.66 -19.04
CA VAL A 162 -38.50 25.49 -20.09
C VAL A 162 -38.86 26.82 -20.74
N ASP A 163 -39.00 27.86 -19.92
CA ASP A 163 -39.60 29.12 -20.35
C ASP A 163 -38.55 30.10 -20.85
N ARG A 164 -38.40 30.22 -22.18
CA ARG A 164 -37.42 31.14 -22.77
C ARG A 164 -37.83 32.61 -22.68
N GLU A 165 -39.06 32.91 -22.27
CA GLU A 165 -39.55 34.28 -22.09
C GLU A 165 -39.23 34.84 -20.70
N GLU A 166 -39.17 33.98 -19.67
CA GLU A 166 -38.72 34.37 -18.33
C GLU A 166 -37.20 34.26 -18.17
N SER A 167 -36.59 35.23 -17.51
CA SER A 167 -35.16 35.18 -17.21
C SER A 167 -34.86 34.09 -16.18
N TYR A 168 -34.07 33.10 -16.58
CA TYR A 168 -33.56 32.07 -15.67
C TYR A 168 -32.93 32.68 -14.41
N HIS A 169 -33.32 32.17 -13.25
CA HIS A 169 -32.65 32.38 -11.98
C HIS A 169 -32.34 31.02 -11.35
N PHE A 170 -31.24 30.95 -10.59
CA PHE A 170 -30.85 29.70 -9.95
C PHE A 170 -31.78 29.39 -8.77
N ILE A 171 -32.45 28.24 -8.82
CA ILE A 171 -33.28 27.71 -7.73
C ILE A 171 -32.40 26.85 -6.83
N SER A 172 -32.34 27.24 -5.56
CA SER A 172 -31.55 26.59 -4.53
C SER A 172 -32.20 25.27 -4.05
N ALA A 173 -31.39 24.39 -3.47
CA ALA A 173 -31.90 23.15 -2.85
C ALA A 173 -32.90 23.41 -1.71
N ALA A 174 -32.87 24.60 -1.08
CA ALA A 174 -33.86 24.99 -0.06
C ALA A 174 -35.25 25.18 -0.67
N GLU A 175 -35.31 25.93 -1.77
CA GLU A 175 -36.55 26.26 -2.46
C GLU A 175 -37.16 25.00 -3.10
N PHE A 176 -36.33 24.12 -3.66
CA PHE A 176 -36.80 22.82 -4.14
C PHE A 176 -37.42 21.97 -3.02
N ALA A 177 -36.79 21.91 -1.84
CA ALA A 177 -37.31 21.15 -0.71
C ALA A 177 -38.63 21.74 -0.17
N GLU A 178 -38.77 23.06 -0.16
CA GLU A 178 -40.02 23.73 0.21
C GLU A 178 -41.14 23.47 -0.82
N ALA A 179 -40.82 23.57 -2.11
CA ALA A 179 -41.74 23.22 -3.19
C ALA A 179 -42.22 21.76 -3.06
N PHE A 180 -41.32 20.83 -2.75
CA PHE A 180 -41.65 19.42 -2.57
C PHE A 180 -42.62 19.17 -1.41
N ARG A 181 -42.44 19.81 -0.25
CA ARG A 181 -43.39 19.70 0.87
C ARG A 181 -44.81 20.13 0.48
N THR A 182 -44.93 21.13 -0.40
CA THR A 182 -46.24 21.59 -0.86
C THR A 182 -46.84 20.73 -1.97
N TYR A 183 -46.03 19.92 -2.66
CA TYR A 183 -46.43 19.01 -3.73
C TYR A 183 -47.22 17.80 -3.18
N SER A 184 -48.12 17.21 -3.98
CA SER A 184 -49.04 16.16 -3.51
C SER A 184 -48.32 14.97 -2.89
N VAL A 185 -47.26 14.48 -3.54
CA VAL A 185 -46.43 13.36 -3.06
C VAL A 185 -45.74 13.69 -1.74
N GLY A 186 -45.26 14.93 -1.58
CA GLY A 186 -44.61 15.38 -0.35
C GLY A 186 -45.57 15.45 0.84
N ARG A 187 -46.82 15.86 0.62
CA ARG A 187 -47.86 15.88 1.66
C ARG A 187 -48.30 14.48 2.06
N GLU A 188 -48.52 13.58 1.10
CA GLU A 188 -48.88 12.19 1.38
C GLU A 188 -47.81 11.50 2.24
N LEU A 189 -46.53 11.74 1.92
CA LEU A 189 -45.42 11.24 2.73
C LEU A 189 -45.40 11.84 4.14
N GLU A 190 -45.69 13.13 4.29
CA GLU A 190 -45.77 13.80 5.60
C GLU A 190 -46.93 13.24 6.44
N ASP A 191 -48.09 13.04 5.83
CA ASP A 191 -49.26 12.42 6.44
C ASP A 191 -48.98 10.97 6.89
N GLU A 192 -48.23 10.17 6.08
CA GLU A 192 -47.83 8.81 6.44
C GLU A 192 -46.83 8.77 7.60
N LEU A 193 -45.87 9.69 7.63
CA LEU A 193 -44.86 9.79 8.68
C LEU A 193 -45.45 10.28 10.01
N ASP A 194 -46.56 11.03 9.97
CA ASP A 194 -47.30 11.52 11.14
C ASP A 194 -48.13 10.41 11.83
N ILE A 195 -48.32 9.25 11.20
CA ILE A 195 -49.00 8.10 11.82
C ILE A 195 -48.11 7.52 12.93
N PRO A 196 -48.51 7.59 14.22
CA PRO A 196 -47.69 7.10 15.31
C PRO A 196 -47.55 5.57 15.26
N PHE A 197 -46.33 5.08 15.48
CA PHE A 197 -46.06 3.64 15.57
C PHE A 197 -46.76 3.03 16.79
N ASP A 198 -47.65 2.06 16.57
CA ASP A 198 -48.42 1.40 17.63
C ASP A 198 -47.62 0.23 18.26
N GLU A 199 -46.98 0.50 19.41
CA GLU A 199 -46.20 -0.50 20.17
C GLU A 199 -47.05 -1.67 20.71
N SER A 200 -48.38 -1.53 20.77
CA SER A 200 -49.28 -2.53 21.36
C SER A 200 -49.36 -3.85 20.57
N ASN A 201 -48.97 -3.83 19.29
CA ASN A 201 -48.78 -5.00 18.42
C ASN A 201 -47.35 -5.58 18.53
N GLY A 202 -46.84 -5.73 19.76
CA GLY A 202 -45.46 -6.18 20.09
C GLY A 202 -45.02 -7.57 19.60
N HIS A 203 -45.77 -8.19 18.67
CA HIS A 203 -45.41 -9.40 17.92
C HIS A 203 -45.39 -9.14 16.41
N HIS A 204 -45.26 -7.90 15.95
CA HIS A 204 -45.02 -7.66 14.53
C HIS A 204 -43.68 -8.33 14.15
N PRO A 205 -43.65 -9.19 13.13
CA PRO A 205 -42.47 -10.01 12.81
C PRO A 205 -41.23 -9.18 12.44
N THR A 206 -41.33 -7.85 12.30
CA THR A 206 -40.23 -6.90 12.01
C THR A 206 -39.66 -6.22 13.26
N ALA A 207 -40.10 -6.58 14.48
CA ALA A 207 -39.54 -6.02 15.71
C ALA A 207 -38.02 -6.23 15.78
N LEU A 208 -37.28 -5.14 16.08
CA LEU A 208 -35.82 -5.17 16.21
C LEU A 208 -35.44 -6.13 17.35
N THR A 209 -34.49 -7.02 17.09
CA THR A 209 -34.08 -8.02 18.09
C THR A 209 -33.31 -7.37 19.24
N ASP A 210 -33.63 -7.73 20.49
CA ASP A 210 -32.90 -7.23 21.68
C ASP A 210 -31.45 -7.74 21.78
N LYS A 211 -31.09 -8.79 21.02
CA LYS A 211 -29.77 -9.40 21.07
C LYS A 211 -28.79 -8.69 20.14
N LYS A 212 -27.68 -8.22 20.71
CA LYS A 212 -26.59 -7.56 19.97
C LYS A 212 -25.94 -8.42 18.88
N PHE A 213 -25.85 -9.74 19.09
CA PHE A 213 -25.26 -10.69 18.14
C PHE A 213 -26.28 -11.77 17.76
N GLY A 214 -26.33 -12.13 16.48
CA GLY A 214 -27.28 -13.12 15.96
C GLY A 214 -26.92 -14.57 16.27
N ILE A 215 -25.64 -14.87 16.54
CA ILE A 215 -25.12 -16.22 16.78
C ILE A 215 -24.70 -16.43 18.23
N SER A 216 -24.64 -17.69 18.68
CA SER A 216 -24.15 -18.00 20.02
C SER A 216 -22.63 -17.73 20.15
N PRO A 217 -22.13 -17.39 21.35
CA PRO A 217 -20.69 -17.25 21.63
C PRO A 217 -19.81 -18.41 21.15
N LYS A 218 -20.32 -19.65 21.25
CA LYS A 218 -19.57 -20.86 20.88
C LYS A 218 -19.44 -21.00 19.38
N GLU A 219 -20.52 -20.73 18.63
CA GLU A 219 -20.50 -20.73 17.17
C GLU A 219 -19.63 -19.60 16.62
N ALA A 220 -19.69 -18.42 17.23
CA ALA A 220 -18.81 -17.31 16.86
C ALA A 220 -17.33 -17.70 16.97
N LEU A 221 -16.94 -18.33 18.09
CA LEU A 221 -15.57 -18.81 18.29
C LEU A 221 -15.20 -19.88 17.27
N LYS A 222 -16.09 -20.83 16.98
CA LYS A 222 -15.88 -21.90 15.99
C LYS A 222 -15.69 -21.33 14.58
N ALA A 223 -16.52 -20.38 14.17
CA ALA A 223 -16.43 -19.72 12.86
C ALA A 223 -15.14 -18.91 12.72
N CYS A 224 -14.80 -18.08 13.71
CA CYS A 224 -13.54 -17.34 13.73
C CYS A 224 -12.31 -18.26 13.72
N ALA A 225 -12.37 -19.39 14.43
CA ALA A 225 -11.30 -20.39 14.42
C ALA A 225 -11.15 -21.10 13.07
N GLY A 226 -12.26 -21.49 12.43
CA GLY A 226 -12.24 -22.07 11.09
C GLY A 226 -11.64 -21.11 10.06
N ARG A 227 -12.01 -19.83 10.14
CA ARG A 227 -11.44 -18.78 9.29
C ARG A 227 -9.94 -18.63 9.49
N GLU A 228 -9.48 -18.51 10.74
CA GLU A 228 -8.06 -18.32 11.03
C GLU A 228 -7.24 -19.54 10.58
N TYR A 229 -7.74 -20.76 10.78
CA TYR A 229 -7.10 -21.97 10.27
C TYR A 229 -6.97 -21.97 8.74
N LEU A 230 -8.01 -21.55 8.01
CA LEU A 230 -7.98 -21.42 6.56
C LEU A 230 -6.96 -20.37 6.10
N LEU A 231 -6.90 -19.21 6.77
CA LEU A 231 -5.89 -18.18 6.49
C LEU A 231 -4.47 -18.67 6.74
N MET A 232 -4.26 -19.44 7.80
CA MET A 232 -2.96 -20.06 8.09
C MET A 232 -2.55 -21.07 7.00
N LYS A 233 -3.49 -21.91 6.53
CA LYS A 233 -3.25 -22.85 5.43
C LYS A 233 -2.90 -22.13 4.12
N ARG A 234 -3.62 -21.05 3.79
CA ARG A 234 -3.34 -20.23 2.60
C ARG A 234 -1.99 -19.48 2.71
N ASN A 235 -1.57 -19.11 3.91
CA ASN A 235 -0.26 -18.53 4.19
C ASN A 235 0.82 -19.57 4.57
N ALA A 236 0.65 -20.84 4.20
CA ALA A 236 1.61 -21.90 4.55
C ALA A 236 3.04 -21.61 4.06
N PHE A 237 3.19 -20.92 2.91
CA PHE A 237 4.49 -20.49 2.40
C PHE A 237 5.26 -19.62 3.41
N PHE A 238 4.56 -18.70 4.08
CA PHE A 238 5.17 -17.85 5.12
C PHE A 238 5.66 -18.70 6.30
N ILE A 239 4.84 -19.64 6.75
CA ILE A 239 5.18 -20.51 7.89
C ILE A 239 6.38 -21.39 7.52
N PHE A 240 6.39 -21.97 6.32
CA PHE A 240 7.50 -22.77 5.81
C PHE A 240 8.81 -21.99 5.75
N PHE A 241 8.78 -20.76 5.25
CA PHE A 241 9.97 -19.91 5.19
C PHE A 241 10.52 -19.60 6.59
N LYS A 242 9.63 -19.30 7.54
CA LYS A 242 10.01 -19.03 8.94
C LYS A 242 10.64 -20.27 9.61
N VAL A 243 10.06 -21.45 9.38
CA VAL A 243 10.61 -22.73 9.87
C VAL A 243 11.96 -23.03 9.22
N SER A 244 12.14 -22.70 7.95
CA SER A 244 13.41 -22.85 7.25
C SER A 244 14.48 -21.90 7.82
N GLN A 245 14.11 -20.65 8.13
CA GLN A 245 14.97 -19.66 8.73
C GLN A 245 15.47 -20.09 10.13
N ILE A 246 14.57 -20.55 11.01
CA ILE A 246 14.97 -21.01 12.35
C ILE A 246 15.86 -22.26 12.29
N THR A 247 15.60 -23.16 11.33
CA THR A 247 16.43 -24.34 11.09
C THR A 247 17.84 -23.94 10.66
N LEU A 248 17.97 -23.05 9.67
CA LEU A 248 19.25 -22.53 9.21
C LEU A 248 20.02 -21.84 10.33
N MET A 249 19.34 -21.00 11.12
CA MET A 249 19.96 -20.31 12.25
C MET A 249 20.42 -21.27 13.35
N SER A 250 19.65 -22.34 13.61
CA SER A 250 20.03 -23.40 14.55
C SER A 250 21.29 -24.13 14.07
N ILE A 251 21.40 -24.46 12.79
CA ILE A 251 22.58 -25.10 12.18
C ILE A 251 23.81 -24.20 12.31
N ILE A 252 23.69 -22.91 11.98
CA ILE A 252 24.79 -21.95 12.13
C ILE A 252 25.26 -21.89 13.60
N THR A 253 24.31 -21.83 14.53
CA THR A 253 24.59 -21.80 15.97
C THR A 253 25.34 -23.04 16.43
N ILE A 254 24.96 -24.24 15.96
CA ILE A 254 25.68 -25.49 16.25
C ILE A 254 27.13 -25.42 15.79
N THR A 255 27.38 -24.94 14.57
CA THR A 255 28.76 -24.90 14.03
C THR A 255 29.68 -23.93 14.79
N LEU A 256 29.10 -22.88 15.39
CA LEU A 256 29.83 -21.91 16.19
C LEU A 256 30.10 -22.41 17.62
N PHE A 257 29.10 -22.97 18.27
CA PHE A 257 29.16 -23.39 19.68
C PHE A 257 29.46 -24.89 19.85
N HIS A 258 30.05 -25.54 18.85
CA HIS A 258 30.28 -26.98 18.88
C HIS A 258 31.06 -27.45 20.11
N ARG A 259 30.53 -28.46 20.81
CA ARG A 259 31.05 -28.98 22.10
C ARG A 259 32.55 -29.27 22.14
N SER A 260 33.18 -29.63 21.01
CA SER A 260 34.62 -29.95 20.98
C SER A 260 35.54 -28.74 21.14
N LYS A 261 34.99 -27.51 21.09
CA LYS A 261 35.76 -26.26 21.16
C LYS A 261 35.55 -25.49 22.46
N ILE A 262 34.55 -25.85 23.25
CA ILE A 262 34.18 -25.16 24.49
C ILE A 262 34.39 -26.11 25.66
N HIS A 263 35.29 -25.75 26.56
CA HIS A 263 35.62 -26.55 27.75
C HIS A 263 34.78 -26.09 28.96
N LYS A 264 34.68 -26.89 30.02
CA LYS A 264 33.91 -26.56 31.25
C LYS A 264 34.83 -26.38 32.45
N ASP A 265 36.02 -25.82 32.24
CA ASP A 265 37.08 -25.79 33.24
C ASP A 265 37.23 -24.43 33.94
N THR A 266 36.81 -23.34 33.30
CA THR A 266 37.00 -21.99 33.83
C THR A 266 35.71 -21.18 33.86
N VAL A 267 35.67 -20.14 34.71
CA VAL A 267 34.57 -19.17 34.75
C VAL A 267 34.42 -18.45 33.40
N ARG A 268 35.52 -18.20 32.68
CA ARG A 268 35.52 -17.60 31.34
C ARG A 268 34.82 -18.49 30.30
N ASP A 269 35.00 -19.81 30.38
CA ASP A 269 34.26 -20.71 29.48
C ASP A 269 32.77 -20.79 29.86
N GLY A 270 32.43 -20.62 31.14
CA GLY A 270 31.05 -20.44 31.61
C GLY A 270 30.33 -19.26 30.93
N TYR A 271 31.03 -18.17 30.63
CA TYR A 271 30.45 -17.02 29.91
C TYR A 271 30.05 -17.36 28.46
N LEU A 272 30.76 -18.27 27.79
CA LEU A 272 30.40 -18.72 26.44
C LEU A 272 29.07 -19.50 26.44
N TYR A 273 28.88 -20.38 27.43
CA TYR A 273 27.61 -21.11 27.61
C TYR A 273 26.46 -20.16 27.97
N MET A 274 26.70 -19.16 28.83
CA MET A 274 25.71 -18.13 29.15
C MET A 274 25.35 -17.28 27.92
N GLY A 275 26.32 -16.94 27.07
CA GLY A 275 26.10 -16.29 25.77
C GLY A 275 25.25 -17.11 24.82
N ALA A 276 25.46 -18.43 24.75
CA ALA A 276 24.64 -19.35 23.96
C ALA A 276 23.18 -19.44 24.46
N LEU A 277 22.97 -19.46 25.78
CA LEU A 277 21.64 -19.45 26.39
C LEU A 277 20.91 -18.10 26.19
N PHE A 278 21.65 -16.99 26.28
CA PHE A 278 21.14 -15.66 25.94
C PHE A 278 20.68 -15.61 24.50
N PHE A 279 21.53 -16.07 23.57
CA PHE A 279 21.25 -16.09 22.15
C PHE A 279 20.05 -17.00 21.81
N THR A 280 19.92 -18.13 22.49
CA THR A 280 18.76 -19.03 22.35
C THR A 280 17.46 -18.33 22.73
N THR A 281 17.44 -17.68 23.89
CA THR A 281 16.23 -16.99 24.37
C THR A 281 15.88 -15.80 23.48
N THR A 282 16.87 -14.98 23.12
CA THR A 282 16.65 -13.79 22.27
C THR A 282 16.25 -14.17 20.85
N SER A 283 16.82 -15.22 20.27
CA SER A 283 16.45 -15.71 18.93
C SER A 283 14.99 -16.16 18.87
N VAL A 284 14.51 -16.90 19.88
CA VAL A 284 13.10 -17.31 19.99
C VAL A 284 12.16 -16.09 20.11
N MET A 285 12.55 -15.07 20.88
CA MET A 285 11.79 -13.82 21.01
C MET A 285 11.72 -13.04 19.69
N ILE A 286 12.86 -12.77 19.04
CA ILE A 286 12.93 -12.00 17.79
C ILE A 286 12.10 -12.69 16.69
N ASN A 287 12.13 -14.02 16.62
CA ASN A 287 11.34 -14.80 15.66
C ASN A 287 9.81 -14.59 15.80
N THR A 288 9.32 -14.13 16.96
CA THR A 288 7.89 -13.82 17.16
C THR A 288 7.48 -12.41 16.72
N MET A 289 8.44 -11.53 16.39
CA MET A 289 8.16 -10.14 16.03
C MET A 289 7.30 -9.99 14.76
N ALA A 290 7.32 -10.97 13.86
CA ALA A 290 6.47 -10.98 12.66
C ALA A 290 4.96 -10.98 12.94
N GLU A 291 4.52 -11.42 14.13
CA GLU A 291 3.11 -11.35 14.55
C GLU A 291 2.57 -9.92 14.60
N LEU A 292 3.44 -8.94 14.85
CA LEU A 292 3.06 -7.53 14.91
C LEU A 292 2.55 -7.03 13.56
N SER A 293 3.32 -7.28 12.48
CA SER A 293 2.93 -6.88 11.11
C SER A 293 1.67 -7.62 10.66
N MET A 294 1.58 -8.93 10.94
CA MET A 294 0.41 -9.73 10.59
C MET A 294 -0.87 -9.24 11.27
N THR A 295 -0.79 -8.88 12.55
CA THR A 295 -1.94 -8.35 13.29
C THR A 295 -2.46 -7.07 12.64
N ILE A 296 -1.57 -6.14 12.32
CA ILE A 296 -1.93 -4.83 11.73
C ILE A 296 -2.59 -5.02 10.36
N SER A 297 -2.07 -5.93 9.53
CA SER A 297 -2.66 -6.22 8.21
C SER A 297 -4.11 -6.74 8.26
N LYS A 298 -4.56 -7.26 9.41
CA LYS A 298 -5.93 -7.75 9.62
C LYS A 298 -6.85 -6.72 10.30
N LEU A 299 -6.30 -5.63 10.86
CA LEU A 299 -7.08 -4.70 11.68
C LEU A 299 -8.16 -3.98 10.89
N ASP A 300 -7.89 -3.58 9.65
CA ASP A 300 -8.86 -2.84 8.83
C ASP A 300 -10.14 -3.65 8.60
N VAL A 301 -9.98 -4.90 8.13
CA VAL A 301 -11.09 -5.84 7.94
C VAL A 301 -11.80 -6.15 9.28
N PHE A 302 -11.04 -6.24 10.37
CA PHE A 302 -11.62 -6.45 11.70
C PHE A 302 -12.49 -5.27 12.15
N TYR A 303 -12.07 -4.03 11.94
CA TYR A 303 -12.85 -2.85 12.34
C TYR A 303 -14.14 -2.72 11.54
N GLU A 304 -14.10 -3.01 10.23
CA GLU A 304 -15.31 -3.08 9.40
C GLU A 304 -16.29 -4.14 9.92
N GLN A 305 -15.81 -5.37 10.14
CA GLN A 305 -16.64 -6.47 10.63
C GLN A 305 -17.18 -6.24 12.06
N LYS A 306 -16.39 -5.58 12.91
CA LYS A 306 -16.81 -5.15 14.25
C LYS A 306 -17.90 -4.08 14.16
N GLY A 307 -17.78 -3.13 13.21
CA GLY A 307 -18.80 -2.12 12.94
C GLY A 307 -20.14 -2.74 12.55
N MET A 308 -20.10 -3.83 11.77
CA MET A 308 -21.28 -4.61 11.36
C MET A 308 -21.81 -5.58 12.44
N LEU A 309 -21.20 -5.61 13.63
CA LEU A 309 -21.59 -6.49 14.74
C LEU A 309 -21.64 -7.99 14.37
N LEU A 310 -20.74 -8.46 13.50
CA LEU A 310 -20.71 -9.86 13.06
C LEU A 310 -20.41 -10.85 14.20
N TYR A 311 -19.46 -10.51 15.07
CA TYR A 311 -19.03 -11.36 16.19
C TYR A 311 -18.47 -10.53 17.35
N PRO A 312 -18.49 -11.06 18.59
CA PRO A 312 -17.84 -10.41 19.71
C PRO A 312 -16.32 -10.43 19.56
N THR A 313 -15.64 -9.37 20.01
CA THR A 313 -14.20 -9.16 19.80
C THR A 313 -13.31 -10.28 20.38
N TRP A 314 -13.68 -10.87 21.52
CA TRP A 314 -12.92 -11.96 22.12
C TRP A 314 -12.96 -13.24 21.27
N ALA A 315 -14.05 -13.50 20.53
CA ALA A 315 -14.17 -14.66 19.64
C ALA A 315 -13.22 -14.55 18.43
N TYR A 316 -12.87 -13.33 18.03
CA TYR A 316 -11.83 -13.07 17.04
C TYR A 316 -10.41 -13.14 17.60
N ALA A 317 -10.21 -12.64 18.83
CA ALA A 317 -8.88 -12.48 19.41
C ALA A 317 -8.26 -13.81 19.90
N LEU A 318 -9.08 -14.76 20.37
CA LEU A 318 -8.59 -16.03 20.93
C LEU A 318 -8.07 -17.04 19.90
N PRO A 319 -8.74 -17.29 18.75
CA PRO A 319 -8.28 -18.31 17.81
C PRO A 319 -6.86 -18.13 17.28
N PRO A 320 -6.39 -16.91 16.91
CA PRO A 320 -5.00 -16.71 16.51
C PRO A 320 -3.98 -17.14 17.57
N TRP A 321 -4.31 -16.97 18.86
CA TRP A 321 -3.46 -17.43 19.96
C TRP A 321 -3.46 -18.95 20.08
N ILE A 322 -4.64 -19.58 20.09
CA ILE A 322 -4.79 -21.03 20.29
C ILE A 322 -4.17 -21.81 19.12
N LEU A 323 -4.44 -21.41 17.88
CA LEU A 323 -3.94 -22.08 16.67
C LEU A 323 -2.43 -21.91 16.48
N ARG A 324 -1.80 -20.93 17.15
CA ARG A 324 -0.35 -20.76 17.14
C ARG A 324 0.40 -21.69 18.09
N ILE A 325 -0.26 -22.26 19.09
CA ILE A 325 0.38 -23.15 20.07
C ILE A 325 1.11 -24.32 19.37
N PRO A 326 0.48 -25.10 18.47
CA PRO A 326 1.17 -26.20 17.77
C PRO A 326 2.40 -25.75 16.96
N ILE A 327 2.35 -24.55 16.37
CA ILE A 327 3.49 -24.01 15.60
C ILE A 327 4.65 -23.65 16.55
N SER A 328 4.36 -23.12 17.73
CA SER A 328 5.40 -22.90 18.75
C SER A 328 6.02 -24.19 19.24
N PHE A 329 5.24 -25.27 19.39
CA PHE A 329 5.81 -26.59 19.65
C PHE A 329 6.81 -26.99 18.58
N LEU A 330 6.49 -26.79 17.30
CA LEU A 330 7.39 -27.10 16.19
C LEU A 330 8.66 -26.22 16.20
N ASP A 331 8.50 -24.89 16.33
CA ASP A 331 9.63 -23.94 16.34
C ASP A 331 10.63 -24.26 17.47
N VAL A 332 10.14 -24.45 18.70
CA VAL A 332 11.01 -24.77 19.85
C VAL A 332 11.63 -26.15 19.70
N SER A 333 10.90 -27.13 19.16
CA SER A 333 11.44 -28.49 18.94
C SER A 333 12.62 -28.45 17.99
N ILE A 334 12.50 -27.74 16.87
CA ILE A 334 13.61 -27.56 15.93
C ILE A 334 14.79 -26.91 16.65
N TRP A 335 14.60 -25.77 17.31
CA TRP A 335 15.73 -25.08 17.95
C TRP A 335 16.42 -25.96 19.00
N THR A 336 15.65 -26.56 19.91
CA THR A 336 16.21 -27.32 21.05
C THR A 336 16.84 -28.64 20.63
N ILE A 337 16.22 -29.40 19.73
CA ILE A 337 16.77 -30.70 19.26
C ILE A 337 18.12 -30.49 18.57
N PHE A 338 18.21 -29.48 17.71
CA PHE A 338 19.45 -29.18 17.00
C PHE A 338 20.53 -28.63 17.95
N THR A 339 20.20 -27.66 18.80
CA THR A 339 21.23 -26.93 19.57
C THR A 339 21.64 -27.62 20.87
N TYR A 340 20.75 -28.27 21.59
CA TYR A 340 20.98 -28.58 23.01
C TYR A 340 22.19 -29.50 23.24
N TYR A 341 22.18 -30.68 22.61
CA TYR A 341 23.26 -31.67 22.77
C TYR A 341 24.52 -31.29 21.98
N ALA A 342 24.37 -30.56 20.87
CA ALA A 342 25.47 -30.18 20.00
C ALA A 342 26.36 -29.09 20.62
N ILE A 343 25.76 -28.16 21.37
CA ILE A 343 26.48 -27.14 22.15
C ILE A 343 27.16 -27.77 23.39
N GLY A 344 26.61 -28.88 23.89
CA GLY A 344 27.14 -29.60 25.03
C GLY A 344 26.60 -29.09 26.38
N PHE A 345 25.30 -28.73 26.44
CA PHE A 345 24.59 -28.53 27.71
C PHE A 345 24.51 -29.83 28.54
N ASP A 346 24.00 -29.76 29.77
CA ASP A 346 23.93 -30.93 30.65
C ASP A 346 23.14 -32.09 30.01
N LEU A 347 23.70 -33.30 29.99
CA LEU A 347 23.13 -34.49 29.33
C LEU A 347 21.84 -35.01 29.98
N ASN A 348 21.40 -34.45 31.11
CA ASN A 348 20.19 -34.86 31.79
C ASN A 348 18.92 -34.54 30.97
N VAL A 349 18.17 -35.59 30.61
CA VAL A 349 16.89 -35.52 29.89
C VAL A 349 15.86 -34.61 30.59
N GLY A 350 15.83 -34.60 31.93
CA GLY A 350 14.95 -33.73 32.69
C GLY A 350 15.27 -32.24 32.51
N ARG A 351 16.55 -31.87 32.36
CA ARG A 351 16.98 -30.48 32.12
C ARG A 351 16.70 -30.05 30.68
N PHE A 352 16.77 -30.97 29.73
CA PHE A 352 16.32 -30.76 28.36
C PHE A 352 14.83 -30.37 28.31
N PHE A 353 13.94 -31.17 28.91
CA PHE A 353 12.50 -30.85 28.92
C PHE A 353 12.19 -29.58 29.70
N LYS A 354 12.97 -29.27 30.74
CA LYS A 354 12.86 -27.99 31.44
C LYS A 354 13.20 -26.79 30.55
N GLN A 355 14.28 -26.87 29.78
CA GLN A 355 14.64 -25.82 28.83
C GLN A 355 13.59 -25.69 27.72
N TYR A 356 13.10 -26.82 27.20
CA TYR A 356 12.04 -26.88 26.19
C TYR A 356 10.74 -26.17 26.66
N LEU A 357 10.24 -26.52 27.85
CA LEU A 357 9.04 -25.93 28.43
C LEU A 357 9.18 -24.40 28.62
N LEU A 358 10.34 -23.96 29.11
CA LEU A 358 10.60 -22.54 29.34
C LEU A 358 10.61 -21.75 28.02
N LEU A 359 11.27 -22.27 26.97
CA LEU A 359 11.30 -21.63 25.65
C LEU A 359 9.90 -21.56 25.02
N LEU A 360 9.06 -22.58 25.20
CA LEU A 360 7.66 -22.52 24.78
C LEU A 360 6.88 -21.40 25.48
N CYS A 361 7.03 -21.28 26.80
CA CYS A 361 6.34 -20.22 27.57
C CYS A 361 6.79 -18.83 27.12
N ILE A 362 8.09 -18.64 26.89
CA ILE A 362 8.66 -17.36 26.43
C ILE A 362 8.14 -17.02 25.03
N GLN A 363 8.16 -17.97 24.10
CA GLN A 363 7.67 -17.75 22.74
C GLN A 363 6.20 -17.35 22.72
N GLN A 364 5.37 -17.97 23.56
CA GLN A 364 3.96 -17.61 23.70
C GLN A 364 3.77 -16.23 24.34
N THR A 365 4.59 -15.89 25.32
CA THR A 365 4.56 -14.58 25.99
C THR A 365 4.92 -13.46 25.02
N THR A 366 6.01 -13.60 24.26
CA THR A 366 6.41 -12.58 23.28
C THR A 366 5.47 -12.53 22.08
N GLY A 367 4.93 -13.67 21.63
CA GLY A 367 3.89 -13.70 20.61
C GLY A 367 2.63 -12.93 21.04
N ALA A 368 2.20 -13.07 22.30
CA ALA A 368 1.10 -12.29 22.86
C ALA A 368 1.43 -10.80 22.92
N LEU A 369 2.66 -10.45 23.33
CA LEU A 369 3.15 -9.08 23.40
C LEU A 369 3.09 -8.37 22.04
N PHE A 370 3.61 -9.01 20.99
CA PHE A 370 3.63 -8.41 19.66
C PHE A 370 2.22 -8.27 19.05
N ARG A 371 1.29 -9.19 19.34
CA ARG A 371 -0.13 -9.05 18.99
C ARG A 371 -0.79 -7.88 19.72
N PHE A 372 -0.55 -7.78 21.03
CA PHE A 372 -1.01 -6.65 21.85
C PHE A 372 -0.51 -5.31 21.32
N LEU A 373 0.80 -5.20 21.07
CA LEU A 373 1.42 -3.98 20.56
C LEU A 373 0.93 -3.62 19.15
N GLY A 374 0.67 -4.62 18.30
CA GLY A 374 0.03 -4.41 17.00
C GLY A 374 -1.38 -3.80 17.14
N ALA A 375 -2.21 -4.34 18.03
CA ALA A 375 -3.56 -3.82 18.28
C ALA A 375 -3.57 -2.45 18.97
N ALA A 376 -2.63 -2.17 19.88
CA ALA A 376 -2.52 -0.87 20.53
C ALA A 376 -1.99 0.21 19.57
N GLY A 377 -0.97 -0.14 18.78
CA GLY A 377 -0.31 0.77 17.85
C GLY A 377 -1.17 1.14 16.64
N ARG A 378 -1.96 0.19 16.09
CA ARG A 378 -2.88 0.31 14.93
C ARG A 378 -2.24 0.76 13.60
N ASN A 379 -1.09 1.41 13.64
CA ASN A 379 -0.27 1.81 12.51
C ASN A 379 1.06 1.04 12.53
N ILE A 380 1.52 0.58 11.37
CA ILE A 380 2.73 -0.25 11.24
C ILE A 380 4.00 0.46 11.75
N ILE A 381 4.16 1.76 11.49
CA ILE A 381 5.34 2.53 11.89
C ILE A 381 5.35 2.69 13.42
N VAL A 382 4.21 3.12 14.00
CA VAL A 382 4.09 3.33 15.45
C VAL A 382 4.27 2.02 16.20
N ALA A 383 3.55 0.96 15.81
CA ALA A 383 3.61 -0.33 16.48
C ALA A 383 5.01 -0.95 16.44
N THR A 384 5.69 -0.90 15.28
CA THR A 384 7.05 -1.43 15.15
C THR A 384 8.03 -0.66 16.03
N THR A 385 7.89 0.67 16.09
CA THR A 385 8.71 1.55 16.93
C THR A 385 8.56 1.22 18.41
N VAL A 386 7.31 1.15 18.90
CA VAL A 386 7.04 0.81 20.30
C VAL A 386 7.48 -0.63 20.60
N GLY A 387 7.27 -1.56 19.67
CA GLY A 387 7.70 -2.95 19.83
C GLY A 387 9.21 -3.13 19.96
N LEU A 388 9.99 -2.42 19.15
CA LEU A 388 11.45 -2.45 19.29
C LEU A 388 11.94 -1.72 20.54
N TYR A 389 11.26 -0.66 20.98
CA TYR A 389 11.56 -0.01 22.26
C TYR A 389 11.31 -0.94 23.46
N VAL A 390 10.18 -1.66 23.46
CA VAL A 390 9.87 -2.64 24.50
C VAL A 390 10.87 -3.80 24.49
N LEU A 391 11.29 -4.26 23.30
CA LEU A 391 12.30 -5.30 23.16
C LEU A 391 13.67 -4.84 23.68
N LEU A 392 14.08 -3.60 23.42
CA LEU A 392 15.26 -2.98 24.04
C LEU A 392 15.15 -2.99 25.56
N LEU A 393 14.04 -2.53 26.13
CA LEU A 393 13.83 -2.52 27.57
C LEU A 393 13.96 -3.94 28.15
N MET A 394 13.38 -4.94 27.48
CA MET A 394 13.52 -6.34 27.88
C MET A 394 14.98 -6.80 27.85
N PHE A 395 15.74 -6.48 26.80
CA PHE A 395 17.16 -6.85 26.69
C PHE A 395 18.04 -6.18 27.74
N ALA A 396 17.86 -4.86 27.95
CA ALA A 396 18.61 -4.10 28.94
C ALA A 396 18.34 -4.58 30.37
N THR A 397 17.10 -4.98 30.66
CA THR A 397 16.68 -5.48 31.99
C THR A 397 16.84 -7.00 32.16
N GLY A 398 17.27 -7.73 31.14
CA GLY A 398 17.37 -9.20 31.16
C GLY A 398 18.50 -9.78 32.01
N GLY A 399 19.36 -8.95 32.62
CA GLY A 399 20.44 -9.36 33.53
C GLY A 399 21.79 -9.67 32.86
N ILE A 400 21.81 -9.95 31.55
CA ILE A 400 23.05 -10.23 30.80
C ILE A 400 23.68 -8.95 30.24
N VAL A 401 22.88 -8.03 29.69
CA VAL A 401 23.39 -6.76 29.16
C VAL A 401 23.81 -5.82 30.29
N LEU A 402 23.01 -5.77 31.36
CA LEU A 402 23.31 -5.07 32.61
C LEU A 402 23.13 -6.04 33.77
N SER A 403 24.20 -6.26 34.55
CA SER A 403 24.13 -7.10 35.75
C SER A 403 23.25 -6.45 36.82
N ARG A 404 22.49 -7.27 37.54
CA ARG A 404 21.54 -6.85 38.59
C ARG A 404 22.18 -5.94 39.64
N GLU A 405 23.41 -6.23 40.05
CA GLU A 405 24.13 -5.46 41.08
C GLU A 405 24.45 -4.03 40.64
N ASN A 406 24.55 -3.81 39.33
CA ASN A 406 24.83 -2.52 38.73
C ASN A 406 23.56 -1.76 38.29
N VAL A 407 22.38 -2.39 38.40
CA VAL A 407 21.10 -1.72 38.15
C VAL A 407 20.89 -0.66 39.23
N LYS A 408 20.76 0.60 38.82
CA LYS A 408 20.52 1.71 39.75
C LYS A 408 19.18 1.54 40.46
N ARG A 409 19.08 2.06 41.69
CA ARG A 409 17.89 1.91 42.56
C ARG A 409 16.59 2.36 41.87
N TRP A 410 16.62 3.41 41.05
CA TRP A 410 15.45 3.91 40.32
C TRP A 410 15.04 3.06 39.10
N TRP A 411 15.89 2.12 38.63
CA TRP A 411 15.59 1.20 37.53
C TRP A 411 15.28 -0.23 38.00
N ILE A 412 15.33 -0.49 39.31
CA ILE A 412 15.14 -1.85 39.85
C ILE A 412 13.73 -2.40 39.57
N TRP A 413 12.70 -1.55 39.52
CA TRP A 413 11.34 -1.96 39.17
C TRP A 413 11.26 -2.47 37.72
N GLY A 414 12.03 -1.86 36.80
CA GLY A 414 12.12 -2.28 35.40
C GLY A 414 12.72 -3.68 35.25
N TYR A 415 13.70 -4.01 36.09
CA TYR A 415 14.25 -5.37 36.20
C TYR A 415 13.16 -6.39 36.60
N TRP A 416 12.34 -6.06 37.61
CA TRP A 416 11.27 -6.94 38.10
C TRP A 416 10.04 -7.03 37.19
N SER A 417 9.79 -6.03 36.35
CA SER A 417 8.68 -6.05 35.39
C SER A 417 8.98 -6.83 34.10
N SER A 418 10.25 -7.22 33.87
CA SER A 418 10.69 -7.80 32.60
C SER A 418 10.46 -9.31 32.53
N PRO A 419 9.68 -9.83 31.56
CA PRO A 419 9.55 -11.27 31.35
C PRO A 419 10.88 -11.95 31.02
N LEU A 420 11.78 -11.23 30.33
CA LEU A 420 13.09 -11.77 29.93
C LEU A 420 13.99 -12.02 31.15
N MET A 421 13.89 -11.21 32.20
CA MET A 421 14.67 -11.41 33.42
C MET A 421 14.34 -12.76 34.08
N TYR A 422 13.05 -13.09 34.20
CA TYR A 422 12.59 -14.37 34.76
C TYR A 422 13.00 -15.55 33.88
N ALA A 423 12.91 -15.39 32.56
CA ALA A 423 13.35 -16.36 31.58
C ALA A 423 14.86 -16.65 31.67
N GLN A 424 15.70 -15.62 31.71
CA GLN A 424 17.16 -15.76 31.80
C GLN A 424 17.59 -16.39 33.12
N ASN A 425 17.03 -15.95 34.24
CA ASN A 425 17.32 -16.57 35.54
C ASN A 425 16.92 -18.06 35.56
N ALA A 426 15.78 -18.42 34.98
CA ALA A 426 15.32 -19.81 34.93
C ALA A 426 16.19 -20.70 34.02
N ILE A 427 16.59 -20.21 32.83
CA ILE A 427 17.41 -21.01 31.90
C ILE A 427 18.84 -21.19 32.43
N ILE A 428 19.42 -20.16 33.06
CA ILE A 428 20.76 -20.20 33.67
C ILE A 428 20.76 -21.12 34.89
N ALA A 429 19.80 -20.99 35.80
CA ALA A 429 19.68 -21.90 36.95
C ALA A 429 19.49 -23.36 36.52
N ASN A 430 18.76 -23.59 35.43
CA ASN A 430 18.57 -24.93 34.87
C ASN A 430 19.84 -25.54 34.25
N GLU A 431 20.81 -24.76 33.76
CA GLU A 431 22.07 -25.31 33.22
C GLU A 431 23.16 -25.40 34.29
N PHE A 432 23.43 -24.31 35.02
CA PHE A 432 24.60 -24.21 35.90
C PHE A 432 24.47 -24.97 37.23
N ASN A 433 23.26 -25.34 37.64
CA ASN A 433 23.08 -26.30 38.74
C ASN A 433 23.19 -27.77 38.27
N GLY A 434 23.55 -27.99 37.00
CA GLY A 434 23.76 -29.30 36.40
C GLY A 434 24.91 -30.09 36.99
N ARG A 435 24.90 -31.41 36.74
CA ARG A 435 26.01 -32.31 37.10
C ARG A 435 27.27 -31.94 36.33
N SER A 436 27.15 -31.40 35.11
CA SER A 436 28.32 -30.98 34.33
C SER A 436 29.08 -29.78 34.90
N TRP A 437 28.49 -29.03 35.84
CA TRP A 437 29.05 -27.82 36.44
C TRP A 437 29.40 -27.99 37.93
N SER A 438 29.40 -29.22 38.44
CA SER A 438 29.62 -29.52 39.85
C SER A 438 31.09 -29.62 40.27
N LYS A 439 32.05 -29.29 39.38
CA LYS A 439 33.48 -29.24 39.69
C LYS A 439 33.71 -28.20 40.80
N LEU A 440 34.42 -28.57 41.87
CA LEU A 440 34.67 -27.69 43.00
C LEU A 440 35.92 -26.84 42.74
N ILE A 441 35.77 -25.52 42.85
CA ILE A 441 36.87 -24.55 42.85
C ILE A 441 36.76 -23.80 44.18
N ASN A 442 37.82 -23.85 45.00
CA ASN A 442 37.88 -23.22 46.33
C ASN A 442 36.67 -23.58 47.24
N GLY A 443 36.18 -24.83 47.18
CA GLY A 443 35.07 -25.32 48.01
C GLY A 443 33.67 -25.02 47.49
N THR A 444 33.53 -24.20 46.44
CA THR A 444 32.26 -23.86 45.79
C THR A 444 32.11 -24.54 44.43
N LYS A 445 30.88 -24.90 44.02
CA LYS A 445 30.62 -25.46 42.68
C LYS A 445 30.90 -24.41 41.62
N LEU A 446 31.60 -24.79 40.54
CA LEU A 446 31.91 -23.91 39.41
C LEU A 446 30.66 -23.23 38.85
N GLY A 447 29.54 -23.96 38.72
CA GLY A 447 28.28 -23.37 38.25
C GLY A 447 27.74 -22.24 39.13
N VAL A 448 27.89 -22.34 40.46
CA VAL A 448 27.48 -21.29 41.40
C VAL A 448 28.37 -20.06 41.24
N LEU A 449 29.69 -20.27 41.12
CA LEU A 449 30.65 -19.19 40.86
C LEU A 449 30.37 -18.45 39.55
N VAL A 450 29.94 -19.16 38.49
CA VAL A 450 29.57 -18.53 37.20
C VAL A 450 28.29 -17.69 37.32
N MET A 451 27.31 -18.13 38.11
CA MET A 451 26.07 -17.37 38.33
C MET A 451 26.31 -16.12 39.19
N GLU A 452 27.05 -16.26 40.29
CA GLU A 452 27.42 -15.15 41.17
C GLU A 452 28.32 -14.14 40.45
N SER A 453 29.19 -14.58 39.55
CA SER A 453 30.09 -13.67 38.83
C SER A 453 29.36 -12.68 37.91
N ARG A 454 28.09 -12.94 37.59
CA ARG A 454 27.22 -12.07 36.77
C ARG A 454 25.96 -11.59 37.49
N GLY A 455 25.77 -11.95 38.75
CA GLY A 455 24.66 -11.49 39.60
C GLY A 455 23.32 -12.22 39.37
N PHE A 456 23.35 -13.48 38.91
CA PHE A 456 22.18 -14.34 38.75
C PHE A 456 21.81 -15.07 40.04
N PHE A 457 20.54 -15.46 40.19
CA PHE A 457 20.11 -16.24 41.34
C PHE A 457 20.60 -17.70 41.25
N THR A 458 21.13 -18.22 42.36
CA THR A 458 21.79 -19.53 42.43
C THR A 458 20.84 -20.67 42.80
N ASN A 459 19.69 -20.38 43.42
CA ASN A 459 18.76 -21.40 43.92
C ASN A 459 17.93 -22.07 42.81
N ASP A 460 17.73 -23.38 42.91
CA ASP A 460 17.01 -24.20 41.92
C ASP A 460 15.53 -23.83 41.73
N TYR A 461 14.85 -23.30 42.75
CA TYR A 461 13.42 -22.97 42.67
C TYR A 461 13.12 -21.81 41.71
N TRP A 462 14.11 -20.98 41.37
CA TRP A 462 13.96 -19.88 40.42
C TRP A 462 13.54 -20.32 39.02
N TYR A 463 13.79 -21.58 38.67
CA TYR A 463 13.27 -22.19 37.44
C TYR A 463 11.74 -22.14 37.38
N TRP A 464 11.06 -22.62 38.43
CA TRP A 464 9.60 -22.68 38.47
C TRP A 464 8.96 -21.30 38.62
N ILE A 465 9.62 -20.37 39.32
CA ILE A 465 9.22 -18.96 39.34
C ILE A 465 9.25 -18.40 37.92
N GLY A 466 10.29 -18.69 37.14
CA GLY A 466 10.39 -18.19 35.76
C GLY A 466 9.31 -18.72 34.83
N VAL A 467 8.96 -20.02 34.95
CA VAL A 467 7.85 -20.63 34.19
C VAL A 467 6.51 -20.02 34.61
N GLY A 468 6.24 -19.94 35.92
CA GLY A 468 5.00 -19.36 36.46
C GLY A 468 4.81 -17.90 36.07
N ALA A 469 5.86 -17.09 36.17
CA ALA A 469 5.85 -15.68 35.74
C ALA A 469 5.56 -15.55 34.24
N SER A 470 6.20 -16.36 33.40
CA SER A 470 5.98 -16.36 31.94
C SER A 470 4.52 -16.65 31.59
N ILE A 471 3.90 -17.66 32.24
CA ILE A 471 2.48 -17.99 32.04
C ILE A 471 1.58 -16.84 32.51
N GLY A 472 1.89 -16.23 33.65
CA GLY A 472 1.16 -15.06 34.17
C GLY A 472 1.19 -13.88 33.20
N PHE A 473 2.36 -13.51 32.69
CA PHE A 473 2.50 -12.46 31.67
C PHE A 473 1.74 -12.80 30.39
N MET A 474 1.81 -14.05 29.92
CA MET A 474 1.07 -14.49 28.74
C MET A 474 -0.45 -14.26 28.88
N LEU A 475 -1.05 -14.61 30.02
CA LEU A 475 -2.49 -14.43 30.25
C LEU A 475 -2.88 -12.95 30.34
N ILE A 476 -2.12 -12.15 31.09
CA ILE A 476 -2.35 -10.70 31.26
C ILE A 476 -2.28 -9.98 29.90
N ILE A 477 -1.24 -10.25 29.11
CA ILE A 477 -1.04 -9.58 27.82
C ILE A 477 -2.14 -9.96 26.82
N ASN A 478 -2.58 -11.23 26.79
CA ASN A 478 -3.70 -11.61 25.94
C ASN A 478 -5.01 -10.94 26.37
N ALA A 479 -5.27 -10.77 27.68
CA ALA A 479 -6.41 -10.01 28.16
C ALA A 479 -6.36 -8.53 27.72
N LEU A 480 -5.18 -7.91 27.81
CA LEU A 480 -4.95 -6.56 27.30
C LEU A 480 -5.15 -6.46 25.78
N TYR A 481 -4.73 -7.46 25.02
CA TYR A 481 -4.98 -7.54 23.57
C TYR A 481 -6.49 -7.53 23.25
N VAL A 482 -7.29 -8.34 23.95
CA VAL A 482 -8.75 -8.33 23.81
C VAL A 482 -9.34 -6.97 24.21
N ALA A 483 -8.88 -6.37 25.30
CA ALA A 483 -9.34 -5.06 25.76
C ALA A 483 -9.05 -3.97 24.72
N CYS A 484 -7.82 -3.93 24.16
CA CYS A 484 -7.45 -2.97 23.11
C CYS A 484 -8.35 -3.09 21.89
N LEU A 485 -8.58 -4.30 21.38
CA LEU A 485 -9.47 -4.50 20.24
C LEU A 485 -10.93 -4.12 20.55
N THR A 486 -11.34 -4.22 21.81
CA THR A 486 -12.71 -3.90 22.23
C THR A 486 -12.92 -2.39 22.34
N PHE A 487 -11.97 -1.66 22.94
CA PHE A 487 -12.13 -0.23 23.25
C PHE A 487 -11.51 0.73 22.23
N LEU A 488 -10.49 0.32 21.48
CA LEU A 488 -9.89 1.18 20.45
C LEU A 488 -10.68 1.11 19.13
N GLY A 489 -10.70 2.24 18.43
CA GLY A 489 -11.19 2.37 17.05
C GLY A 489 -10.05 2.53 16.04
N PRO A 490 -10.36 2.65 14.74
CA PRO A 490 -9.36 2.85 13.68
C PRO A 490 -8.50 4.09 13.92
N PHE A 491 -7.24 4.05 13.46
CA PHE A 491 -6.23 5.07 13.78
C PHE A 491 -6.47 6.40 13.04
N GLU A 492 -6.86 6.35 11.76
CA GLU A 492 -7.25 7.52 10.96
C GLU A 492 -8.73 7.41 10.57
N LYS A 493 -9.47 8.51 10.70
CA LYS A 493 -10.78 8.64 10.06
C LYS A 493 -10.53 9.16 8.64
N PRO A 494 -11.08 8.55 7.58
CA PRO A 494 -10.95 9.07 6.23
C PRO A 494 -11.52 10.49 6.20
N ARG A 495 -10.67 11.48 5.97
CA ARG A 495 -11.06 12.87 5.78
C ARG A 495 -10.85 13.19 4.30
N VAL A 496 -11.95 13.33 3.58
CA VAL A 496 -11.94 13.92 2.24
C VAL A 496 -11.63 15.40 2.43
N SER A 497 -10.62 15.92 1.74
CA SER A 497 -10.38 17.37 1.70
C SER A 497 -11.53 18.04 0.98
N LEU A 498 -12.44 18.67 1.74
CA LEU A 498 -13.46 19.53 1.16
C LEU A 498 -12.77 20.71 0.46
N PRO A 499 -13.26 21.15 -0.71
CA PRO A 499 -12.76 22.36 -1.35
C PRO A 499 -12.92 23.54 -0.38
N PHE A 500 -11.85 24.33 -0.25
CA PHE A 500 -11.79 25.55 0.55
C PHE A 500 -12.59 26.66 -0.17
N GLU A 501 -13.90 26.49 -0.34
CA GLU A 501 -14.81 27.55 -0.75
C GLU A 501 -15.58 28.02 0.49
N GLY A 502 -15.11 29.09 1.14
CA GLY A 502 -15.94 29.71 2.18
C GLY A 502 -15.28 30.56 3.28
N GLN A 503 -14.05 31.08 3.15
CA GLN A 503 -13.49 31.99 4.18
C GLN A 503 -12.87 33.30 3.69
N ASN A 504 -12.94 33.64 2.40
CA ASN A 504 -12.44 34.93 1.90
C ASN A 504 -13.51 36.02 1.72
N GLN A 505 -14.77 35.78 2.12
CA GLN A 505 -15.82 36.82 2.06
C GLN A 505 -16.12 37.53 3.39
N ALA A 506 -15.48 37.13 4.52
CA ALA A 506 -15.75 37.75 5.82
C ALA A 506 -14.71 38.80 6.29
N SER A 507 -13.64 39.06 5.52
CA SER A 507 -12.55 39.97 5.94
C SER A 507 -12.25 41.10 4.95
N ALA A 508 -13.18 41.41 4.04
CA ALA A 508 -13.08 42.54 3.10
C ALA A 508 -14.19 43.59 3.31
N GLY A 509 -14.71 43.70 4.53
CA GLY A 509 -15.48 44.86 4.98
C GLY A 509 -14.52 45.90 5.55
N GLU A 510 -14.61 47.14 5.04
CA GLU A 510 -13.88 48.34 5.50
C GLU A 510 -12.49 48.63 4.91
N SER A 511 -12.37 48.74 3.58
CA SER A 511 -11.55 49.81 2.97
C SER A 511 -11.66 49.83 1.45
N SER A 512 -12.71 50.44 0.89
CA SER A 512 -12.62 51.18 -0.39
C SER A 512 -13.94 51.92 -0.66
N LYS A 513 -14.13 53.06 0.01
CA LYS A 513 -15.02 54.11 -0.49
C LYS A 513 -14.15 55.12 -1.23
N ARG A 514 -14.12 55.06 -2.56
CA ARG A 514 -14.01 56.21 -3.49
C ARG A 514 -13.64 55.73 -4.91
N SER A 515 -14.66 55.64 -5.76
CA SER A 515 -14.69 56.25 -7.12
C SER A 515 -15.84 55.66 -7.93
N THR A 516 -17.05 56.15 -7.66
CA THR A 516 -18.19 55.99 -8.56
C THR A 516 -18.02 56.97 -9.73
N SER A 517 -17.80 56.47 -10.94
CA SER A 517 -18.15 57.21 -12.16
C SER A 517 -18.67 56.25 -13.23
N LEU A 518 -20.00 56.31 -13.39
CA LEU A 518 -20.80 56.11 -14.60
C LEU A 518 -20.14 55.38 -15.78
N ARG A 519 -20.66 54.18 -16.08
CA ARG A 519 -20.97 53.73 -17.44
C ARG A 519 -22.01 52.61 -17.40
N THR A 520 -23.28 53.03 -17.44
CA THR A 520 -24.43 52.22 -17.82
C THR A 520 -24.40 51.92 -19.32
N GLY A 521 -24.72 50.68 -19.68
CA GLY A 521 -25.14 50.30 -21.04
C GLY A 521 -24.03 49.69 -21.91
N LYS A 522 -23.99 48.35 -21.93
CA LYS A 522 -23.50 47.41 -22.98
C LYS A 522 -22.96 46.13 -22.32
N ALA A 523 -23.85 45.28 -21.82
CA ALA A 523 -23.47 43.97 -21.25
C ALA A 523 -24.11 42.78 -21.98
N ALA A 524 -24.89 43.00 -23.04
CA ALA A 524 -25.53 41.93 -23.82
C ALA A 524 -24.76 41.54 -25.10
N ASP A 525 -23.88 42.42 -25.61
CA ASP A 525 -23.12 42.16 -26.85
C ASP A 525 -21.67 41.68 -26.62
N SER A 526 -21.17 41.67 -25.37
CA SER A 526 -19.82 41.21 -25.06
C SER A 526 -19.71 39.68 -24.93
N ILE A 527 -20.82 38.97 -24.73
CA ILE A 527 -20.80 37.51 -24.53
C ILE A 527 -20.60 36.74 -25.84
N LYS A 528 -20.89 37.36 -27.00
CA LYS A 528 -20.62 36.74 -28.31
C LYS A 528 -19.19 36.94 -28.82
N ASN A 529 -18.47 37.96 -28.35
CA ASN A 529 -17.13 38.29 -28.85
C ASN A 529 -15.97 37.66 -28.06
N ASP A 530 -16.22 37.08 -26.88
CA ASP A 530 -15.19 36.35 -26.12
C ASP A 530 -14.98 34.90 -26.59
N ILE A 531 -15.78 34.41 -27.54
CA ILE A 531 -15.64 33.06 -28.12
C ILE A 531 -14.57 33.03 -29.25
N GLU A 532 -14.14 34.18 -29.77
CA GLU A 532 -13.26 34.25 -30.95
C GLU A 532 -11.76 34.46 -30.67
N LYS A 533 -11.31 34.44 -29.42
CA LYS A 533 -9.87 34.43 -29.08
C LYS A 533 -9.50 33.20 -28.26
N LYS A 534 -9.34 32.05 -28.91
CA LYS A 534 -8.58 30.94 -28.32
C LYS A 534 -7.09 31.30 -28.38
N GLU A 535 -6.56 31.89 -27.31
CA GLU A 535 -5.12 31.93 -27.08
C GLU A 535 -4.63 30.47 -26.95
N GLY A 536 -3.67 30.08 -27.80
CA GLY A 536 -3.06 28.74 -27.73
C GLY A 536 -2.16 28.60 -26.50
N MET A 537 -1.86 27.36 -26.12
CA MET A 537 -0.99 27.06 -24.98
C MET A 537 0.34 27.83 -25.06
N ILE A 538 0.88 28.30 -23.92
CA ILE A 538 2.14 29.07 -23.86
C ILE A 538 3.31 28.35 -24.53
N LEU A 539 3.34 27.01 -24.43
CA LEU A 539 4.34 26.18 -25.11
C LEU A 539 3.77 25.59 -26.40
N PRO A 540 4.39 25.87 -27.56
CA PRO A 540 3.97 25.25 -28.81
C PRO A 540 4.23 23.74 -28.77
N PHE A 541 3.35 22.97 -29.41
CA PHE A 541 3.55 21.55 -29.67
C PHE A 541 3.23 21.25 -31.14
N GLU A 542 3.85 20.20 -31.69
CA GLU A 542 3.54 19.72 -33.03
C GLU A 542 2.52 18.57 -32.96
N PRO A 543 1.36 18.67 -33.64
CA PRO A 543 0.37 17.60 -33.68
C PRO A 543 0.89 16.40 -34.51
N TYR A 544 0.85 15.20 -33.92
CA TYR A 544 1.29 13.96 -34.59
C TYR A 544 0.17 12.92 -34.67
N ALA A 545 0.07 12.25 -35.81
CA ALA A 545 -0.84 11.11 -36.02
C ALA A 545 -0.13 9.79 -35.69
N VAL A 546 -0.88 8.82 -35.16
CA VAL A 546 -0.39 7.45 -34.94
C VAL A 546 -1.10 6.54 -35.93
N THR A 547 -0.35 5.78 -36.73
CA THR A 547 -0.93 4.75 -37.61
C THR A 547 -0.35 3.40 -37.22
N PHE A 548 -1.17 2.36 -37.30
CA PHE A 548 -0.75 1.00 -37.02
C PHE A 548 -1.43 0.03 -37.97
N ASP A 549 -0.67 -0.96 -38.43
CA ASP A 549 -1.12 -1.88 -39.47
C ASP A 549 -0.76 -3.34 -39.17
N ASP A 550 -1.77 -4.20 -39.21
CA ASP A 550 -1.73 -5.65 -38.92
C ASP A 550 -1.01 -5.97 -37.60
N ILE A 551 -1.36 -5.25 -36.53
CA ILE A 551 -0.76 -5.46 -35.22
C ILE A 551 -1.21 -6.81 -34.64
N ARG A 552 -0.23 -7.67 -34.36
CA ARG A 552 -0.42 -8.94 -33.67
C ARG A 552 0.41 -9.00 -32.41
N TYR A 553 -0.14 -9.59 -31.36
CA TYR A 553 0.56 -9.77 -30.10
C TYR A 553 0.32 -11.17 -29.55
N SER A 554 1.40 -11.91 -29.35
CA SER A 554 1.36 -13.27 -28.81
C SER A 554 2.23 -13.40 -27.56
N ILE A 555 1.78 -14.20 -26.60
CA ILE A 555 2.53 -14.60 -25.42
C ILE A 555 2.70 -16.10 -25.39
N ASP A 556 3.75 -16.59 -24.73
CA ASP A 556 3.90 -18.02 -24.50
C ASP A 556 2.73 -18.53 -23.64
N MET A 557 2.20 -19.71 -23.95
CA MET A 557 1.04 -20.26 -23.26
C MET A 557 1.31 -20.40 -21.75
N PRO A 558 0.47 -19.82 -20.88
CA PRO A 558 0.61 -19.96 -19.44
C PRO A 558 0.58 -21.43 -19.01
N PRO A 559 1.41 -21.84 -18.04
CA PRO A 559 1.45 -23.22 -17.57
C PRO A 559 0.11 -23.70 -17.01
N GLU A 560 -0.70 -22.79 -16.45
CA GLU A 560 -2.03 -23.10 -15.93
C GLU A 560 -3.01 -23.52 -17.05
N ILE A 561 -2.93 -22.90 -18.22
CA ILE A 561 -3.81 -23.18 -19.37
C ILE A 561 -3.32 -24.42 -20.13
N LYS A 562 -2.00 -24.64 -20.22
CA LYS A 562 -1.45 -25.91 -20.76
C LYS A 562 -1.93 -27.12 -19.94
N ALA A 563 -2.07 -26.98 -18.62
CA ALA A 563 -2.60 -28.04 -17.77
C ALA A 563 -4.08 -28.36 -18.04
N GLN A 564 -4.83 -27.45 -18.67
CA GLN A 564 -6.22 -27.65 -19.09
C GLN A 564 -6.35 -28.34 -20.46
N GLY A 565 -5.24 -28.78 -21.07
CA GLY A 565 -5.25 -29.60 -22.28
C GLY A 565 -5.10 -28.85 -23.60
N VAL A 566 -4.76 -27.55 -23.58
CA VAL A 566 -4.52 -26.77 -24.80
C VAL A 566 -3.16 -27.13 -25.41
N THR A 567 -3.14 -27.55 -26.67
CA THR A 567 -1.95 -28.04 -27.39
C THR A 567 -1.11 -26.93 -28.04
N GLU A 568 -1.63 -25.71 -28.11
CA GLU A 568 -0.90 -24.58 -28.69
C GLU A 568 0.24 -24.11 -27.77
N ASP A 569 1.34 -23.65 -28.36
CA ASP A 569 2.48 -23.13 -27.59
C ASP A 569 2.39 -21.63 -27.30
N LYS A 570 1.57 -20.89 -28.05
CA LYS A 570 1.41 -19.44 -27.94
C LYS A 570 -0.06 -19.06 -27.87
N LEU A 571 -0.38 -18.13 -26.98
CA LEU A 571 -1.68 -17.48 -26.90
C LEU A 571 -1.62 -16.15 -27.63
N GLU A 572 -2.33 -16.03 -28.75
CA GLU A 572 -2.48 -14.77 -29.48
C GLU A 572 -3.60 -13.93 -28.86
N LEU A 573 -3.26 -12.72 -28.42
CA LEU A 573 -4.16 -11.79 -27.74
C LEU A 573 -4.66 -10.66 -28.63
N LEU A 574 -3.96 -10.36 -29.73
CA LEU A 574 -4.36 -9.40 -30.75
C LEU A 574 -4.16 -10.05 -32.12
N LYS A 575 -5.20 -10.11 -32.95
CA LYS A 575 -5.24 -10.87 -34.22
C LYS A 575 -5.38 -9.92 -35.42
N GLY A 576 -4.38 -9.08 -35.65
CA GLY A 576 -4.27 -8.26 -36.86
C GLY A 576 -5.14 -7.00 -36.84
N VAL A 577 -4.85 -6.11 -35.89
CA VAL A 577 -5.58 -4.83 -35.69
C VAL A 577 -4.92 -3.72 -36.51
N SER A 578 -5.71 -2.95 -37.26
CA SER A 578 -5.26 -1.84 -38.12
C SER A 578 -6.10 -0.59 -37.88
N GLY A 579 -5.48 0.58 -37.77
CA GLY A 579 -6.19 1.83 -37.56
C GLY A 579 -5.27 3.06 -37.53
N ALA A 580 -5.86 4.22 -37.29
CA ALA A 580 -5.15 5.48 -37.17
C ALA A 580 -5.77 6.39 -36.11
N PHE A 581 -4.94 7.17 -35.40
CA PHE A 581 -5.36 8.20 -34.46
C PHE A 581 -4.87 9.56 -34.95
N ARG A 582 -5.79 10.51 -35.09
CA ARG A 582 -5.54 11.79 -35.77
C ARG A 582 -5.50 12.96 -34.78
N PRO A 583 -4.71 14.01 -35.06
CA PRO A 583 -4.71 15.21 -34.22
C PRO A 583 -6.05 15.94 -34.23
N GLY A 584 -6.48 16.43 -33.06
CA GLY A 584 -7.74 17.15 -32.90
C GLY A 584 -8.99 16.26 -32.98
N VAL A 585 -8.82 14.94 -33.01
CA VAL A 585 -9.90 13.95 -33.03
C VAL A 585 -9.85 13.16 -31.72
N LEU A 586 -11.00 13.04 -31.05
CA LEU A 586 -11.17 12.22 -29.85
C LEU A 586 -11.65 10.82 -30.23
N THR A 587 -10.78 9.83 -30.12
CA THR A 587 -11.10 8.43 -30.48
C THR A 587 -11.42 7.59 -29.24
N ALA A 588 -12.58 6.92 -29.24
CA ALA A 588 -12.95 5.91 -28.25
C ALA A 588 -12.41 4.52 -28.63
N LEU A 589 -11.81 3.82 -27.68
CA LEU A 589 -11.47 2.40 -27.78
C LEU A 589 -12.42 1.59 -26.91
N MET A 590 -13.31 0.84 -27.52
CA MET A 590 -14.35 0.07 -26.82
C MET A 590 -14.35 -1.41 -27.19
N GLY A 591 -15.03 -2.19 -26.38
CA GLY A 591 -15.13 -3.64 -26.50
C GLY A 591 -15.40 -4.25 -25.13
N VAL A 592 -15.86 -5.50 -25.10
CA VAL A 592 -16.11 -6.22 -23.85
C VAL A 592 -14.83 -6.41 -23.02
N SER A 593 -14.97 -6.71 -21.73
CA SER A 593 -13.81 -7.04 -20.89
C SER A 593 -13.06 -8.25 -21.44
N GLY A 594 -11.73 -8.19 -21.48
CA GLY A 594 -10.91 -9.24 -22.09
C GLY A 594 -10.70 -9.13 -23.61
N ALA A 595 -11.34 -8.18 -24.31
CA ALA A 595 -11.17 -7.96 -25.76
C ALA A 595 -9.76 -7.48 -26.20
N GLY A 596 -8.84 -7.23 -25.27
CA GLY A 596 -7.48 -6.79 -25.60
C GLY A 596 -7.27 -5.27 -25.72
N LYS A 597 -8.23 -4.43 -25.28
CA LYS A 597 -8.14 -2.95 -25.31
C LYS A 597 -6.85 -2.40 -24.69
N THR A 598 -6.63 -2.69 -23.40
CA THR A 598 -5.42 -2.28 -22.68
C THR A 598 -4.16 -2.92 -23.27
N THR A 599 -4.26 -4.14 -23.81
CA THR A 599 -3.17 -4.80 -24.52
C THR A 599 -2.77 -4.03 -25.78
N LEU A 600 -3.72 -3.58 -26.60
CA LEU A 600 -3.47 -2.76 -27.78
C LEU A 600 -2.82 -1.43 -27.38
N MET A 601 -3.36 -0.72 -26.40
CA MET A 601 -2.77 0.54 -25.92
C MET A 601 -1.34 0.34 -25.38
N ASP A 602 -1.09 -0.73 -24.62
CA ASP A 602 0.24 -1.06 -24.10
C ASP A 602 1.23 -1.41 -25.23
N VAL A 603 0.79 -2.10 -26.28
CA VAL A 603 1.62 -2.42 -27.45
C VAL A 603 1.97 -1.15 -28.24
N LEU A 604 0.98 -0.28 -28.47
CA LEU A 604 1.18 1.00 -29.16
C LEU A 604 2.10 1.93 -28.35
N ALA A 605 1.92 2.02 -27.02
CA ALA A 605 2.81 2.74 -26.12
C ALA A 605 4.20 2.08 -25.96
N GLY A 606 4.31 0.78 -26.30
CA GLY A 606 5.49 -0.06 -26.12
C GLY A 606 5.85 -0.32 -24.65
N ARG A 607 4.82 -0.52 -23.84
CA ARG A 607 4.91 -0.90 -22.43
C ARG A 607 4.97 -2.42 -22.23
N LYS A 608 4.57 -3.22 -23.23
CA LYS A 608 4.74 -4.68 -23.21
C LYS A 608 6.22 -5.04 -23.41
N LYS A 609 6.84 -5.60 -22.36
CA LYS A 609 8.24 -6.10 -22.39
C LYS A 609 8.36 -7.59 -22.68
N ARG A 610 7.25 -8.33 -22.58
CA ARG A 610 7.16 -9.78 -22.80
C ARG A 610 6.22 -10.05 -23.97
N GLY A 611 6.42 -11.14 -24.69
CA GLY A 611 5.66 -11.51 -25.88
C GLY A 611 6.24 -10.98 -27.18
N ASN A 612 5.75 -11.50 -28.30
CA ASN A 612 6.15 -11.06 -29.65
C ASN A 612 5.14 -10.05 -30.18
N VAL A 613 5.62 -8.92 -30.70
CA VAL A 613 4.79 -7.91 -31.38
C VAL A 613 5.14 -7.96 -32.86
N GLU A 614 4.14 -8.19 -33.70
CA GLU A 614 4.25 -8.16 -35.16
C GLU A 614 3.36 -7.05 -35.72
N GLY A 615 3.65 -6.58 -36.94
CA GLY A 615 2.98 -5.45 -37.58
C GLY A 615 3.78 -4.14 -37.52
N ASN A 616 3.25 -3.09 -38.14
CA ASN A 616 3.94 -1.81 -38.32
C ASN A 616 3.27 -0.70 -37.51
N ILE A 617 4.06 0.10 -36.77
CA ILE A 617 3.59 1.28 -36.04
C ILE A 617 4.38 2.50 -36.53
N MET A 618 3.67 3.49 -37.07
CA MET A 618 4.25 4.73 -37.60
C MET A 618 3.70 5.96 -36.88
N ILE A 619 4.53 6.98 -36.72
CA ILE A 619 4.20 8.28 -36.14
C ILE A 619 4.39 9.33 -37.24
N SER A 620 3.29 9.89 -37.75
CA SER A 620 3.27 10.83 -38.88
C SER A 620 4.18 10.42 -40.05
N GLY A 621 4.12 9.15 -40.46
CA GLY A 621 4.90 8.61 -41.59
C GLY A 621 6.31 8.11 -41.26
N TYR A 622 6.77 8.21 -40.00
CA TYR A 622 8.06 7.67 -39.56
C TYR A 622 7.92 6.45 -38.65
N PRO A 623 8.81 5.45 -38.72
CA PRO A 623 8.76 4.30 -37.81
C PRO A 623 8.88 4.71 -36.34
N LYS A 624 8.06 4.10 -35.47
CA LYS A 624 8.09 4.38 -34.03
C LYS A 624 9.43 4.01 -33.40
N LYS A 625 10.17 5.01 -32.91
CA LYS A 625 11.39 4.80 -32.08
C LYS A 625 11.02 4.66 -30.60
N GLN A 626 11.00 3.42 -30.11
CA GLN A 626 10.54 3.10 -28.75
C GLN A 626 11.31 3.84 -27.64
N ALA A 627 12.62 4.06 -27.81
CA ALA A 627 13.45 4.69 -26.78
C ALA A 627 13.05 6.14 -26.48
N THR A 628 12.51 6.86 -27.47
CA THR A 628 12.22 8.30 -27.37
C THR A 628 10.72 8.61 -27.45
N PHE A 629 9.88 7.62 -27.77
CA PHE A 629 8.44 7.79 -27.94
C PHE A 629 7.75 8.35 -26.69
N ALA A 630 8.21 7.99 -25.50
CA ALA A 630 7.68 8.51 -24.22
C ALA A 630 7.80 10.04 -24.06
N ARG A 631 8.64 10.71 -24.88
CA ARG A 631 8.78 12.18 -24.86
C ARG A 631 7.61 12.90 -25.52
N ILE A 632 6.90 12.25 -26.45
CA ILE A 632 5.75 12.82 -27.16
C ILE A 632 4.41 12.17 -26.78
N LEU A 633 4.47 11.09 -25.99
CA LEU A 633 3.31 10.35 -25.48
C LEU A 633 3.03 10.71 -24.01
N GLY A 634 1.80 11.11 -23.71
CA GLY A 634 1.22 11.05 -22.37
C GLY A 634 0.43 9.75 -22.20
N TYR A 635 0.60 9.03 -21.10
CA TYR A 635 -0.16 7.80 -20.83
C TYR A 635 -0.78 7.85 -19.44
N CYS A 636 -2.10 8.03 -19.38
CA CYS A 636 -2.86 7.98 -18.14
C CYS A 636 -3.26 6.53 -17.85
N GLU A 637 -2.72 5.96 -16.78
CA GLU A 637 -3.05 4.59 -16.36
C GLU A 637 -4.43 4.54 -15.69
N GLN A 638 -5.03 3.34 -15.67
CA GLN A 638 -6.28 3.08 -14.96
C GLN A 638 -6.16 3.40 -13.46
N ASN A 639 -5.05 2.98 -12.83
CA ASN A 639 -4.75 3.22 -11.42
C ASN A 639 -4.01 4.55 -11.22
N ASP A 640 -4.58 5.45 -10.43
CA ASP A 640 -4.02 6.77 -10.15
C ASP A 640 -2.88 6.74 -9.11
N ILE A 641 -1.69 6.38 -9.57
CA ILE A 641 -0.49 6.24 -8.72
C ILE A 641 0.27 7.56 -8.66
N HIS A 642 0.34 8.16 -7.46
CA HIS A 642 1.08 9.38 -7.17
C HIS A 642 1.75 9.29 -5.80
N SER A 643 2.81 10.08 -5.57
CA SER A 643 3.39 10.21 -4.23
C SER A 643 2.41 10.91 -3.28
N ALA A 644 2.19 10.32 -2.10
CA ALA A 644 1.16 10.78 -1.17
C ALA A 644 1.52 12.09 -0.43
N ASN A 645 2.81 12.30 -0.15
CA ASN A 645 3.32 13.39 0.70
C ASN A 645 3.82 14.59 -0.13
N ILE A 646 3.18 14.86 -1.26
CA ILE A 646 3.44 16.06 -2.08
C ILE A 646 2.11 16.72 -2.43
N THR A 647 2.14 18.01 -2.72
CA THR A 647 0.95 18.75 -3.15
C THR A 647 0.64 18.56 -4.64
N VAL A 648 -0.58 18.92 -5.06
CA VAL A 648 -1.00 18.96 -6.47
C VAL A 648 0.00 19.78 -7.30
N TYR A 649 0.30 21.00 -6.89
CA TYR A 649 1.25 21.86 -7.61
C TYR A 649 2.66 21.28 -7.69
N GLU A 650 3.17 20.74 -6.58
CA GLU A 650 4.51 20.13 -6.55
C GLU A 650 4.61 18.90 -7.47
N SER A 651 3.53 18.11 -7.58
CA SER A 651 3.44 16.95 -8.48
C SER A 651 3.54 17.38 -9.95
N LEU A 652 2.80 18.43 -10.33
CA LEU A 652 2.81 18.98 -11.68
C LEU A 652 4.17 19.60 -12.02
N PHE A 653 4.70 20.43 -11.13
CA PHE A 653 6.00 21.06 -11.34
C PHE A 653 7.13 20.04 -11.45
N TYR A 654 7.09 18.96 -10.67
CA TYR A 654 8.07 17.86 -10.77
C TYR A 654 8.03 17.18 -12.15
N SER A 655 6.84 16.88 -12.66
CA SER A 655 6.66 16.34 -14.01
C SER A 655 7.19 17.31 -15.08
N ALA A 656 6.83 18.59 -14.97
CA ALA A 656 7.28 19.66 -15.87
C ALA A 656 8.80 19.74 -15.93
N TRP A 657 9.45 19.70 -14.76
CA TRP A 657 10.89 19.86 -14.64
C TRP A 657 11.63 18.75 -15.39
N LEU A 658 11.19 17.50 -15.25
CA LEU A 658 11.87 16.32 -15.80
C LEU A 658 11.52 16.03 -17.25
N ARG A 659 10.30 16.37 -17.70
CA ARG A 659 9.81 15.99 -19.03
C ARG A 659 9.91 17.12 -20.06
N LEU A 660 9.82 18.39 -19.65
CA LEU A 660 10.01 19.50 -20.58
C LEU A 660 11.48 19.63 -21.01
N PRO A 661 11.75 20.22 -22.19
CA PRO A 661 13.12 20.47 -22.67
C PRO A 661 13.96 21.33 -21.70
N GLN A 662 15.28 21.23 -21.81
CA GLN A 662 16.20 22.00 -20.96
C GLN A 662 16.20 23.49 -21.32
N GLU A 663 15.87 23.82 -22.56
CA GLU A 663 15.83 25.16 -23.13
C GLU A 663 14.69 26.02 -22.53
N VAL A 664 13.66 25.37 -21.97
CA VAL A 664 12.53 26.08 -21.34
C VAL A 664 12.97 26.58 -19.96
N ASP A 665 12.87 27.89 -19.74
CA ASP A 665 13.20 28.52 -18.48
C ASP A 665 12.21 28.16 -17.36
N ILE A 666 12.65 28.33 -16.12
CA ILE A 666 11.85 27.95 -14.94
C ILE A 666 10.56 28.78 -14.82
N ASN A 667 10.56 30.05 -15.24
CA ASN A 667 9.36 30.89 -15.14
C ASN A 667 8.32 30.45 -16.18
N THR A 668 8.72 30.16 -17.40
CA THR A 668 7.84 29.57 -18.41
C THR A 668 7.30 28.20 -17.99
N LYS A 669 8.13 27.35 -17.36
CA LYS A 669 7.65 26.08 -16.77
C LYS A 669 6.56 26.31 -15.73
N LYS A 670 6.72 27.30 -14.85
CA LYS A 670 5.71 27.65 -13.84
C LYS A 670 4.43 28.18 -14.47
N MET A 671 4.53 29.11 -15.42
CA MET A 671 3.36 29.65 -16.13
C MET A 671 2.60 28.55 -16.86
N PHE A 672 3.30 27.62 -17.52
CA PHE A 672 2.68 26.47 -18.17
C PHE A 672 1.98 25.53 -17.18
N VAL A 673 2.54 25.32 -15.99
CA VAL A 673 1.87 24.54 -14.93
C VAL A 673 0.59 25.24 -14.45
N GLU A 674 0.58 26.56 -14.30
CA GLU A 674 -0.64 27.32 -13.95
C GLU A 674 -1.72 27.17 -15.02
N GLU A 675 -1.33 27.32 -16.29
CA GLU A 675 -2.24 27.16 -17.43
C GLU A 675 -2.86 25.75 -17.49
N VAL A 676 -2.08 24.70 -17.25
CA VAL A 676 -2.61 23.33 -17.20
C VAL A 676 -3.51 23.11 -15.98
N MET A 677 -3.22 23.72 -14.83
CA MET A 677 -4.12 23.67 -13.67
C MET A 677 -5.45 24.35 -13.94
N GLU A 678 -5.46 25.45 -14.68
CA GLU A 678 -6.68 26.14 -15.11
C GLU A 678 -7.48 25.28 -16.10
N LEU A 679 -6.82 24.72 -17.11
CA LEU A 679 -7.44 23.83 -18.11
C LEU A 679 -8.15 22.60 -17.49
N ILE A 680 -7.60 22.09 -16.39
CA ILE A 680 -8.07 20.87 -15.69
C ILE A 680 -8.92 21.23 -14.44
N GLU A 681 -9.14 22.51 -14.17
CA GLU A 681 -9.93 23.00 -13.04
C GLU A 681 -9.38 22.56 -11.66
N LEU A 682 -8.05 22.50 -11.50
CA LEU A 682 -7.35 22.12 -10.26
C LEU A 682 -6.89 23.31 -9.40
N THR A 683 -7.16 24.55 -9.82
CA THR A 683 -6.66 25.77 -9.18
C THR A 683 -7.02 25.87 -7.68
N SER A 684 -8.23 25.43 -7.28
CA SER A 684 -8.66 25.42 -5.87
C SER A 684 -7.92 24.39 -5.01
N LEU A 685 -7.32 23.36 -5.62
CA LEU A 685 -6.63 22.26 -4.96
C LEU A 685 -5.10 22.39 -5.03
N ARG A 686 -4.59 23.53 -5.50
CA ARG A 686 -3.15 23.78 -5.70
C ARG A 686 -2.28 23.35 -4.52
N GLY A 687 -2.68 23.70 -3.30
CA GLY A 687 -1.96 23.40 -2.05
C GLY A 687 -2.42 22.13 -1.33
N ALA A 688 -3.39 21.39 -1.88
CA ALA A 688 -3.89 20.15 -1.28
C ALA A 688 -2.85 19.03 -1.39
N LEU A 689 -2.68 18.24 -0.33
CA LEU A 689 -1.87 17.04 -0.36
C LEU A 689 -2.57 15.94 -1.16
N VAL A 690 -1.78 15.22 -1.96
CA VAL A 690 -2.30 14.13 -2.79
C VAL A 690 -2.88 13.00 -1.93
N GLY A 691 -2.17 12.59 -0.87
CA GLY A 691 -2.61 11.56 0.06
C GLY A 691 -2.68 10.13 -0.53
N LEU A 692 -2.99 9.16 0.33
CA LEU A 692 -3.12 7.75 -0.01
C LEU A 692 -4.52 7.43 -0.56
N PRO A 693 -4.65 6.67 -1.66
CA PRO A 693 -5.95 6.33 -2.25
C PRO A 693 -6.90 5.66 -1.24
N GLY A 694 -8.12 6.18 -1.12
CA GLY A 694 -9.17 5.63 -0.25
C GLY A 694 -9.01 5.91 1.24
N LEU A 695 -7.90 6.55 1.66
CA LEU A 695 -7.63 6.88 3.06
C LEU A 695 -7.70 8.39 3.31
N ASN A 696 -6.90 9.18 2.59
CA ASN A 696 -6.78 10.62 2.83
C ASN A 696 -6.33 11.40 1.59
N GLY A 697 -6.45 12.73 1.66
CA GLY A 697 -6.06 13.66 0.59
C GLY A 697 -7.15 13.80 -0.48
N LEU A 698 -6.76 13.71 -1.74
CA LEU A 698 -7.64 13.93 -2.89
C LEU A 698 -8.69 12.83 -3.04
N SER A 699 -9.90 13.23 -3.43
CA SER A 699 -10.96 12.33 -3.88
C SER A 699 -10.54 11.58 -5.17
N THR A 700 -11.28 10.52 -5.52
CA THR A 700 -11.02 9.73 -6.74
C THR A 700 -11.04 10.60 -8.00
N GLU A 701 -12.06 11.45 -8.10
CA GLU A 701 -12.24 12.42 -9.19
C GLU A 701 -11.07 13.42 -9.29
N GLN A 702 -10.71 14.05 -8.17
CA GLN A 702 -9.60 15.01 -8.12
C GLN A 702 -8.25 14.35 -8.45
N ARG A 703 -8.07 13.10 -8.02
CA ARG A 703 -6.86 12.33 -8.31
C ARG A 703 -6.78 11.93 -9.79
N LYS A 704 -7.91 11.60 -10.43
CA LYS A 704 -7.98 11.31 -11.87
C LYS A 704 -7.62 12.54 -12.69
N ARG A 705 -8.15 13.71 -12.31
CA ARG A 705 -7.74 15.01 -12.87
C ARG A 705 -6.24 15.27 -12.71
N LEU A 706 -5.68 14.99 -11.52
CA LEU A 706 -4.24 15.10 -11.31
C LEU A 706 -3.44 14.14 -12.21
N THR A 707 -3.89 12.91 -12.43
CA THR A 707 -3.24 11.97 -13.37
C THR A 707 -3.18 12.55 -14.78
N ILE A 708 -4.30 13.08 -15.28
CA ILE A 708 -4.38 13.74 -16.58
C ILE A 708 -3.43 14.94 -16.62
N ALA A 709 -3.44 15.78 -15.58
CA ALA A 709 -2.59 16.96 -15.48
C ALA A 709 -1.09 16.65 -15.50
N VAL A 710 -0.66 15.63 -14.74
CA VAL A 710 0.75 15.22 -14.70
C VAL A 710 1.26 14.80 -16.07
N GLU A 711 0.42 14.19 -16.91
CA GLU A 711 0.75 13.83 -18.28
C GLU A 711 0.70 15.03 -19.23
N LEU A 712 -0.28 15.95 -19.10
CA LEU A 712 -0.38 17.15 -19.95
C LEU A 712 0.77 18.13 -19.74
N VAL A 713 1.29 18.26 -18.53
CA VAL A 713 2.40 19.18 -18.21
C VAL A 713 3.71 18.79 -18.91
N ALA A 714 3.80 17.58 -19.49
CA ALA A 714 4.90 17.20 -20.38
C ALA A 714 4.80 17.81 -21.79
N ASN A 715 3.74 18.57 -22.07
CA ASN A 715 3.35 19.06 -23.40
C ASN A 715 3.34 17.95 -24.49
N PRO A 716 2.64 16.81 -24.26
CA PRO A 716 2.64 15.71 -25.22
C PRO A 716 1.79 16.05 -26.45
N SER A 717 2.16 15.46 -27.59
CA SER A 717 1.39 15.54 -28.84
C SER A 717 0.30 14.46 -28.92
N ILE A 718 0.57 13.30 -28.30
CA ILE A 718 -0.32 12.13 -28.29
C ILE A 718 -0.62 11.78 -26.83
N ILE A 719 -1.89 11.55 -26.50
CA ILE A 719 -2.33 11.18 -25.16
C ILE A 719 -3.19 9.92 -25.23
N PHE A 720 -2.77 8.90 -24.49
CA PHE A 720 -3.53 7.67 -24.26
C PHE A 720 -4.11 7.72 -22.85
N MET A 721 -5.42 7.52 -22.72
CA MET A 721 -6.11 7.49 -21.44
C MET A 721 -6.79 6.14 -21.25
N ASP A 722 -6.30 5.35 -20.31
CA ASP A 722 -6.87 4.05 -19.99
C ASP A 722 -7.98 4.22 -18.93
N GLU A 723 -9.23 4.08 -19.36
CA GLU A 723 -10.43 4.22 -18.55
C GLU A 723 -10.47 5.53 -17.73
N PRO A 724 -10.54 6.71 -18.38
CA PRO A 724 -10.52 8.00 -17.68
C PRO A 724 -11.76 8.22 -16.78
N THR A 725 -12.88 7.54 -17.06
CA THR A 725 -14.14 7.67 -16.33
C THR A 725 -14.39 6.57 -15.30
N SER A 726 -13.48 5.61 -15.15
CA SER A 726 -13.68 4.44 -14.27
C SER A 726 -13.62 4.82 -12.79
N GLY A 727 -14.57 4.29 -12.00
CA GLY A 727 -14.68 4.54 -10.57
C GLY A 727 -15.18 5.94 -10.19
N LEU A 728 -15.66 6.72 -11.17
CA LEU A 728 -16.27 8.03 -10.96
C LEU A 728 -17.80 7.93 -11.03
N ASP A 729 -18.50 8.78 -10.28
CA ASP A 729 -19.87 9.13 -10.65
C ASP A 729 -19.87 9.88 -11.97
N ALA A 730 -20.98 9.96 -12.70
CA ALA A 730 -20.93 10.61 -13.99
C ALA A 730 -21.15 12.12 -14.04
N ARG A 731 -21.31 12.78 -12.89
CA ARG A 731 -20.96 14.21 -12.79
C ARG A 731 -19.44 14.36 -12.87
N ALA A 732 -18.71 13.62 -12.05
CA ALA A 732 -17.26 13.54 -12.04
C ALA A 732 -16.70 13.07 -13.39
N ALA A 733 -17.30 12.04 -14.00
CA ALA A 733 -16.91 11.59 -15.33
C ALA A 733 -17.28 12.61 -16.43
N ALA A 734 -18.40 13.33 -16.36
CA ALA A 734 -18.69 14.43 -17.28
C ALA A 734 -17.68 15.58 -17.14
N ILE A 735 -17.28 15.93 -15.91
CA ILE A 735 -16.21 16.91 -15.66
C ILE A 735 -14.90 16.45 -16.29
N VAL A 736 -14.50 15.19 -16.07
CA VAL A 736 -13.30 14.61 -16.69
C VAL A 736 -13.40 14.63 -18.21
N MET A 737 -14.54 14.23 -18.79
CA MET A 737 -14.72 14.21 -20.24
C MET A 737 -14.74 15.61 -20.86
N ARG A 738 -15.28 16.63 -20.15
CA ARG A 738 -15.15 18.04 -20.55
C ARG A 738 -13.68 18.44 -20.63
N ILE A 739 -12.87 18.09 -19.63
CA ILE A 739 -11.43 18.37 -19.61
C ILE A 739 -10.71 17.64 -20.75
N VAL A 740 -11.08 16.38 -21.03
CA VAL A 740 -10.56 15.62 -22.17
C VAL A 740 -10.89 16.32 -23.50
N LYS A 741 -12.13 16.78 -23.68
CA LYS A 741 -12.54 17.56 -24.86
C LYS A 741 -11.77 18.87 -24.99
N ASN A 742 -11.58 19.59 -23.88
CA ASN A 742 -10.78 20.82 -23.86
C ASN A 742 -9.34 20.52 -24.29
N THR A 743 -8.77 19.39 -23.85
CA THR A 743 -7.45 18.92 -24.25
C THR A 743 -7.38 18.61 -25.75
N VAL A 744 -8.38 17.92 -26.30
CA VAL A 744 -8.47 17.65 -27.76
C VAL A 744 -8.58 18.95 -28.54
N GLY A 745 -9.36 19.92 -28.04
CA GLY A 745 -9.55 21.24 -28.63
C GLY A 745 -8.29 22.10 -28.76
N THR A 746 -7.18 21.69 -28.13
CA THR A 746 -5.86 22.30 -28.34
C THR A 746 -5.14 21.78 -29.59
N GLY A 747 -5.64 20.71 -30.23
CA GLY A 747 -5.05 20.07 -31.42
C GLY A 747 -4.28 18.77 -31.14
N ARG A 748 -4.37 18.20 -29.93
CA ARG A 748 -3.67 16.95 -29.55
C ARG A 748 -4.40 15.72 -30.06
N THR A 749 -3.67 14.62 -30.27
CA THR A 749 -4.25 13.30 -30.59
C THR A 749 -4.61 12.61 -29.29
N VAL A 750 -5.89 12.34 -29.02
CA VAL A 750 -6.34 11.73 -27.76
C VAL A 750 -7.13 10.46 -28.01
N VAL A 751 -6.74 9.40 -27.33
CA VAL A 751 -7.41 8.10 -27.38
C VAL A 751 -7.80 7.69 -25.97
N CYS A 752 -9.06 7.33 -25.78
CA CYS A 752 -9.57 6.89 -24.49
C CYS A 752 -10.12 5.47 -24.60
N SER A 753 -9.68 4.55 -23.75
CA SER A 753 -10.44 3.31 -23.54
C SER A 753 -11.62 3.63 -22.62
N ILE A 754 -12.83 3.22 -23.01
CA ILE A 754 -14.02 3.42 -22.18
C ILE A 754 -14.84 2.14 -22.12
N HIS A 755 -15.35 1.87 -20.92
CA HIS A 755 -16.27 0.78 -20.63
C HIS A 755 -17.67 1.37 -20.37
N GLN A 756 -18.59 1.22 -21.33
CA GLN A 756 -20.01 1.64 -21.25
C GLN A 756 -20.25 3.08 -20.75
N PRO A 757 -20.02 4.10 -21.59
CA PRO A 757 -20.32 5.49 -21.27
C PRO A 757 -21.83 5.79 -21.30
N SER A 758 -22.24 6.87 -20.64
CA SER A 758 -23.56 7.49 -20.85
C SER A 758 -23.68 8.03 -22.29
N ILE A 759 -24.91 8.32 -22.74
CA ILE A 759 -25.18 8.84 -24.09
C ILE A 759 -24.37 10.12 -24.34
N ASP A 760 -24.43 11.07 -23.39
CA ASP A 760 -23.72 12.35 -23.47
C ASP A 760 -22.20 12.17 -23.60
N ILE A 761 -21.62 11.19 -22.90
CA ILE A 761 -20.18 10.89 -22.98
C ILE A 761 -19.85 10.16 -24.29
N PHE A 762 -20.69 9.24 -24.73
CA PHE A 762 -20.47 8.48 -25.96
C PHE A 762 -20.51 9.38 -27.19
N GLU A 763 -21.50 10.25 -27.26
CA GLU A 763 -21.66 11.22 -28.35
C GLU A 763 -20.62 12.36 -28.28
N ALA A 764 -19.85 12.45 -27.20
CA ALA A 764 -18.71 13.35 -27.13
C ALA A 764 -17.50 12.88 -27.96
N PHE A 765 -17.45 11.60 -28.35
CA PHE A 765 -16.39 11.05 -29.19
C PHE A 765 -16.60 11.34 -30.67
N ASP A 766 -15.50 11.57 -31.39
CA ASP A 766 -15.53 11.79 -32.83
C ASP A 766 -15.46 10.46 -33.60
N GLU A 767 -14.64 9.53 -33.10
CA GLU A 767 -14.37 8.22 -33.71
C GLU A 767 -14.45 7.09 -32.70
N LEU A 768 -14.73 5.88 -33.18
CA LEU A 768 -14.79 4.66 -32.39
C LEU A 768 -13.91 3.58 -33.03
N LEU A 769 -13.12 2.88 -32.22
CA LEU A 769 -12.49 1.60 -32.51
C LEU A 769 -13.10 0.54 -31.60
N LEU A 770 -13.86 -0.39 -32.17
CA LEU A 770 -14.55 -1.45 -31.45
C LEU A 770 -13.85 -2.80 -31.65
N MET A 771 -13.58 -3.48 -30.54
CA MET A 771 -12.94 -4.79 -30.50
C MET A 771 -13.88 -5.86 -29.91
N LYS A 772 -13.87 -7.06 -30.49
CA LYS A 772 -14.54 -8.23 -29.91
C LYS A 772 -13.59 -9.07 -29.05
N LEU A 773 -14.14 -10.06 -28.35
CA LEU A 773 -13.35 -11.11 -27.68
C LEU A 773 -12.38 -11.74 -28.69
N GLU A 774 -11.23 -12.20 -28.21
CA GLU A 774 -10.11 -12.70 -29.04
C GLU A 774 -9.26 -11.64 -29.75
N GLY A 775 -9.44 -10.35 -29.45
CA GLY A 775 -8.51 -9.31 -29.90
C GLY A 775 -8.62 -8.96 -31.38
N GLN A 776 -9.80 -9.14 -31.96
CA GLN A 776 -10.13 -8.76 -33.33
C GLN A 776 -10.96 -7.47 -33.35
N GLN A 777 -10.79 -6.69 -34.41
CA GLN A 777 -11.54 -5.46 -34.66
C GLN A 777 -12.82 -5.75 -35.45
N ILE A 778 -13.91 -5.07 -35.09
CA ILE A 778 -15.22 -5.23 -35.75
C ILE A 778 -15.79 -3.91 -36.26
N PHE A 779 -15.27 -2.77 -35.80
CA PHE A 779 -15.63 -1.45 -36.33
C PHE A 779 -14.49 -0.47 -36.09
N PHE A 780 -14.21 0.37 -37.08
CA PHE A 780 -13.37 1.56 -36.90
C PHE A 780 -13.84 2.68 -37.84
N GLY A 781 -14.19 3.83 -37.27
CA GLY A 781 -14.69 4.97 -38.05
C GLY A 781 -15.36 6.06 -37.22
N PRO A 782 -15.86 7.13 -37.88
CA PRO A 782 -16.54 8.23 -37.22
C PRO A 782 -17.93 7.81 -36.74
N LEU A 783 -18.32 8.26 -35.54
CA LEU A 783 -19.63 7.96 -34.96
C LEU A 783 -20.78 8.64 -35.72
N GLY A 784 -20.55 9.85 -36.25
CA GLY A 784 -21.59 10.67 -36.86
C GLY A 784 -22.45 11.40 -35.83
N TYR A 785 -23.30 12.32 -36.30
CA TYR A 785 -24.22 13.05 -35.42
C TYR A 785 -25.17 12.05 -34.75
N ASN A 786 -25.29 12.08 -33.42
CA ASN A 786 -26.12 11.13 -32.65
C ASN A 786 -25.82 9.65 -32.92
N SER A 787 -24.56 9.33 -33.25
CA SER A 787 -24.08 7.97 -33.54
C SER A 787 -24.72 7.29 -34.77
N THR A 788 -25.26 8.04 -35.73
CA THR A 788 -25.97 7.46 -36.90
C THR A 788 -25.11 6.51 -37.72
N ASN A 789 -23.85 6.83 -38.00
CA ASN A 789 -22.98 5.99 -38.85
C ASN A 789 -22.73 4.61 -38.23
N LEU A 790 -22.65 4.55 -36.89
CA LEU A 790 -22.49 3.31 -36.15
C LEU A 790 -23.77 2.48 -36.21
N ILE A 791 -24.92 3.11 -35.97
CA ILE A 791 -26.23 2.47 -35.99
C ILE A 791 -26.51 1.91 -37.38
N ASP A 792 -26.34 2.73 -38.43
CA ASP A 792 -26.55 2.33 -39.82
C ASP A 792 -25.65 1.15 -40.22
N TYR A 793 -24.41 1.10 -39.72
CA TYR A 793 -23.49 -0.02 -39.99
C TYR A 793 -24.00 -1.34 -39.42
N PHE A 794 -24.39 -1.37 -38.14
CA PHE A 794 -24.88 -2.60 -37.51
C PHE A 794 -26.30 -2.96 -37.96
N GLU A 795 -27.19 -1.98 -38.20
CA GLU A 795 -28.52 -2.24 -38.74
C GLU A 795 -28.49 -2.75 -40.20
N SER A 796 -27.40 -2.52 -40.94
CA SER A 796 -27.22 -3.10 -42.29
C SER A 796 -27.01 -4.62 -42.28
N ILE A 797 -26.70 -5.22 -41.13
CA ILE A 797 -26.47 -6.65 -40.98
C ILE A 797 -27.82 -7.35 -40.76
N GLU A 798 -28.16 -8.30 -41.63
CA GLU A 798 -29.41 -9.05 -41.52
C GLU A 798 -29.49 -9.81 -40.17
N GLY A 799 -30.62 -9.63 -39.47
CA GLY A 799 -30.89 -10.32 -38.20
C GLY A 799 -30.53 -9.53 -36.93
N ILE A 800 -29.90 -8.35 -37.04
CA ILE A 800 -29.68 -7.47 -35.88
C ILE A 800 -30.95 -6.68 -35.53
N PRO A 801 -31.38 -6.64 -34.26
CA PRO A 801 -32.54 -5.86 -33.84
C PRO A 801 -32.24 -4.36 -33.93
N LYS A 802 -33.19 -3.59 -34.46
CA LYS A 802 -33.12 -2.13 -34.49
C LYS A 802 -33.04 -1.54 -33.09
N ILE A 803 -32.36 -0.42 -32.95
CA ILE A 803 -32.25 0.27 -31.67
C ILE A 803 -33.62 0.80 -31.22
N SER A 804 -33.96 0.58 -29.95
CA SER A 804 -35.18 1.13 -29.34
C SER A 804 -35.03 2.61 -29.03
N ASP A 805 -36.14 3.36 -29.09
CA ASP A 805 -36.13 4.80 -28.82
C ASP A 805 -35.72 5.06 -27.35
N GLY A 806 -34.74 5.95 -27.14
CA GLY A 806 -34.15 6.24 -25.82
C GLY A 806 -33.06 5.28 -25.34
N CYS A 807 -32.76 4.19 -26.06
CA CYS A 807 -31.67 3.29 -25.69
C CYS A 807 -30.29 3.90 -25.99
N ASN A 808 -29.32 3.63 -25.12
CA ASN A 808 -27.96 4.11 -25.29
C ASN A 808 -27.24 3.33 -26.42
N PRO A 809 -26.80 3.97 -27.52
CA PRO A 809 -26.12 3.30 -28.62
C PRO A 809 -24.89 2.51 -28.20
N ALA A 810 -24.16 2.98 -27.18
CA ALA A 810 -22.98 2.30 -26.66
C ALA A 810 -23.30 0.98 -25.94
N THR A 811 -24.48 0.90 -25.32
CA THR A 811 -24.96 -0.30 -24.63
C THR A 811 -25.49 -1.28 -25.67
N TRP A 812 -26.36 -0.81 -26.56
CA TRP A 812 -26.90 -1.59 -27.67
C TRP A 812 -25.80 -2.24 -28.52
N MET A 813 -24.76 -1.49 -28.92
CA MET A 813 -23.67 -2.06 -29.74
C MET A 813 -22.91 -3.20 -29.03
N LEU A 814 -22.76 -3.13 -27.71
CA LEU A 814 -22.05 -4.17 -26.95
C LEU A 814 -22.91 -5.41 -26.74
N GLU A 815 -24.24 -5.27 -26.72
CA GLU A 815 -25.19 -6.38 -26.62
C GLU A 815 -25.32 -7.15 -27.95
N VAL A 816 -25.43 -6.43 -29.07
CA VAL A 816 -25.56 -7.06 -30.39
C VAL A 816 -24.26 -7.70 -30.88
N THR A 817 -23.11 -7.30 -30.34
CA THR A 817 -21.78 -7.84 -30.69
C THR A 817 -21.29 -8.94 -29.74
N THR A 818 -22.19 -9.53 -28.94
CA THR A 818 -21.85 -10.66 -28.06
C THR A 818 -21.60 -11.95 -28.84
N SER A 819 -20.73 -12.83 -28.30
CA SER A 819 -20.44 -14.13 -28.92
C SER A 819 -21.67 -15.05 -29.03
N ALA A 820 -22.65 -14.90 -28.13
CA ALA A 820 -23.91 -15.62 -28.22
C ALA A 820 -24.74 -15.17 -29.43
N GLN A 821 -24.80 -13.86 -29.68
CA GLN A 821 -25.48 -13.30 -30.84
C GLN A 821 -24.76 -13.68 -32.13
N GLU A 822 -23.42 -13.61 -32.14
CA GLU A 822 -22.56 -14.03 -33.25
C GLU A 822 -22.83 -15.49 -33.65
N ALA A 823 -22.92 -16.39 -32.67
CA ALA A 823 -23.28 -17.80 -32.90
C ALA A 823 -24.72 -18.00 -33.38
N SER A 824 -25.67 -17.19 -32.88
CA SER A 824 -27.08 -17.28 -33.30
C SER A 824 -27.31 -16.82 -34.75
N LEU A 825 -26.53 -15.84 -35.20
CA LEU A 825 -26.60 -15.29 -36.56
C LEU A 825 -25.73 -16.09 -37.55
N GLY A 826 -24.74 -16.83 -37.06
CA GLY A 826 -23.81 -17.59 -37.91
C GLY A 826 -22.86 -16.70 -38.72
N ILE A 827 -22.56 -15.49 -38.23
CA ILE A 827 -21.72 -14.48 -38.89
C ILE A 827 -20.48 -14.23 -38.03
N ASP A 828 -19.29 -14.10 -38.62
CA ASP A 828 -18.11 -13.55 -37.91
C ASP A 828 -18.03 -12.04 -38.16
N PHE A 829 -18.25 -11.24 -37.11
CA PHE A 829 -18.22 -9.77 -37.21
C PHE A 829 -16.87 -9.22 -37.68
N ALA A 830 -15.76 -9.89 -37.34
CA ALA A 830 -14.43 -9.43 -37.75
C ALA A 830 -14.16 -9.70 -39.23
N GLU A 831 -14.67 -10.82 -39.76
CA GLU A 831 -14.60 -11.09 -41.20
C GLU A 831 -15.50 -10.14 -41.99
N TYR A 832 -16.72 -9.89 -41.50
CA TYR A 832 -17.64 -8.92 -42.08
C TYR A 832 -17.01 -7.52 -42.15
N TYR A 833 -16.38 -7.07 -41.07
CA TYR A 833 -15.67 -5.79 -41.05
C TYR A 833 -14.53 -5.74 -42.07
N LYS A 834 -13.70 -6.78 -42.20
CA LYS A 834 -12.61 -6.83 -43.19
C LYS A 834 -13.09 -6.70 -44.63
N ASN A 835 -14.30 -7.17 -44.93
CA ASN A 835 -14.92 -7.08 -46.25
C ASN A 835 -15.72 -5.78 -46.47
N SER A 836 -15.87 -4.95 -45.43
CA SER A 836 -16.67 -3.72 -45.49
C SER A 836 -15.93 -2.54 -46.13
N GLU A 837 -16.70 -1.57 -46.64
CA GLU A 837 -16.16 -0.30 -47.14
C GLU A 837 -15.40 0.49 -46.05
N LEU A 838 -15.81 0.37 -44.78
CA LEU A 838 -15.16 1.03 -43.64
C LEU A 838 -13.70 0.58 -43.49
N TYR A 839 -13.44 -0.72 -43.58
CA TYR A 839 -12.08 -1.25 -43.49
C TYR A 839 -11.20 -0.79 -44.65
N MET A 840 -11.74 -0.77 -45.88
CA MET A 840 -11.04 -0.24 -47.05
C MET A 840 -10.70 1.25 -46.86
N ARG A 841 -11.64 2.04 -46.35
CA ARG A 841 -11.45 3.46 -46.04
C ARG A 841 -10.38 3.67 -44.96
N SER A 842 -10.35 2.82 -43.93
CA SER A 842 -9.31 2.81 -42.91
C SER A 842 -7.92 2.52 -43.50
N LYS A 843 -7.80 1.57 -44.43
CA LYS A 843 -6.53 1.24 -45.09
C LYS A 843 -6.03 2.39 -45.97
N VAL A 844 -6.93 3.06 -46.68
CA VAL A 844 -6.61 4.27 -47.44
C VAL A 844 -6.11 5.38 -46.51
N LEU A 845 -6.81 5.63 -45.39
CA LEU A 845 -6.43 6.63 -44.40
C LEU A 845 -5.02 6.35 -43.80
N ILE A 846 -4.72 5.09 -43.48
CA ILE A 846 -3.38 4.69 -43.01
C ILE A 846 -2.31 5.01 -44.06
N LYS A 847 -2.58 4.71 -45.33
CA LYS A 847 -1.65 4.99 -46.44
C LYS A 847 -1.46 6.49 -46.66
N GLU A 848 -2.52 7.27 -46.59
CA GLU A 848 -2.47 8.74 -46.70
C GLU A 848 -1.64 9.34 -45.57
N LEU A 849 -1.94 9.03 -44.32
CA LEU A 849 -1.20 9.54 -43.15
C LEU A 849 0.27 9.09 -43.13
N ASN A 850 0.59 7.96 -43.76
CA ASN A 850 1.97 7.50 -43.92
C ASN A 850 2.74 8.23 -45.05
N THR A 851 2.04 8.81 -46.03
CA THR A 851 2.67 9.44 -47.23
C THR A 851 2.62 10.97 -47.20
N SER A 852 1.65 11.58 -46.51
CA SER A 852 1.24 12.97 -46.69
C SER A 852 2.10 14.03 -45.97
N PHE A 853 3.17 13.67 -45.25
CA PHE A 853 3.94 14.62 -44.44
C PHE A 853 5.38 14.86 -44.94
N THR A 854 5.55 15.17 -46.23
CA THR A 854 6.84 15.52 -46.87
C THR A 854 7.51 16.79 -46.31
N GLN A 855 6.82 17.60 -45.50
CA GLN A 855 7.37 18.79 -44.82
C GLN A 855 7.70 18.58 -43.34
N SER A 856 7.33 17.44 -42.74
CA SER A 856 7.62 17.19 -41.32
C SER A 856 9.06 16.72 -41.12
N LYS A 857 9.72 17.19 -40.05
CA LYS A 857 11.05 16.69 -39.69
C LYS A 857 10.90 15.34 -38.99
N GLU A 858 11.77 14.38 -39.33
CA GLU A 858 11.87 13.14 -38.57
C GLU A 858 12.11 13.46 -37.08
N LEU A 859 11.23 12.97 -36.21
CA LEU A 859 11.33 13.07 -34.76
C LEU A 859 12.60 12.37 -34.24
N ARG A 860 13.71 13.10 -34.19
CA ARG A 860 14.98 12.63 -33.63
C ARG A 860 15.28 13.36 -32.34
N PHE A 861 15.25 12.61 -31.24
CA PHE A 861 15.77 13.05 -29.96
C PHE A 861 17.15 12.45 -29.74
N SER A 862 18.12 13.27 -29.33
CA SER A 862 19.50 12.83 -29.05
C SER A 862 19.58 11.92 -27.83
N THR A 863 18.69 12.11 -26.85
CA THR A 863 18.66 11.39 -25.58
C THR A 863 17.28 10.81 -25.29
N LYS A 864 17.27 9.67 -24.58
CA LYS A 864 16.06 9.03 -24.06
C LYS A 864 15.29 9.95 -23.09
N TYR A 865 16.01 10.60 -22.17
CA TYR A 865 15.45 11.51 -21.17
C TYR A 865 15.61 12.97 -21.62
N SER A 866 14.67 13.83 -21.23
CA SER A 866 14.72 15.26 -21.58
C SER A 866 15.82 16.01 -20.82
N GLN A 867 15.98 15.71 -19.52
CA GLN A 867 16.97 16.35 -18.65
C GLN A 867 18.27 15.53 -18.50
N PRO A 868 19.43 16.18 -18.30
CA PRO A 868 20.69 15.49 -18.04
C PRO A 868 20.71 14.82 -16.66
N PHE A 869 21.63 13.87 -16.47
CA PHE A 869 21.73 13.05 -15.25
C PHE A 869 21.76 13.87 -13.95
N LEU A 870 22.56 14.94 -13.89
CA LEU A 870 22.67 15.76 -12.68
C LEU A 870 21.36 16.48 -12.34
N THR A 871 20.66 17.00 -13.35
CA THR A 871 19.35 17.63 -13.16
C THR A 871 18.30 16.61 -12.72
N GLN A 872 18.36 15.36 -13.23
CA GLN A 872 17.51 14.27 -12.74
C GLN A 872 17.75 14.01 -11.25
N CYS A 873 19.02 13.96 -10.81
CA CYS A 873 19.36 13.78 -9.39
C CYS A 873 18.83 14.93 -8.53
N ILE A 874 19.01 16.18 -8.97
CA ILE A 874 18.55 17.36 -8.22
C ILE A 874 17.02 17.38 -8.10
N ALA A 875 16.30 17.11 -9.20
CA ALA A 875 14.84 17.06 -9.17
C ALA A 875 14.34 15.93 -8.26
N CYS A 876 14.91 14.73 -8.37
CA CYS A 876 14.56 13.61 -7.50
C CYS A 876 14.84 13.93 -6.02
N LEU A 877 15.99 14.52 -5.71
CA LEU A 877 16.32 14.96 -4.35
C LEU A 877 15.34 16.02 -3.84
N TRP A 878 14.93 16.97 -4.69
CA TRP A 878 13.92 17.97 -4.34
C TRP A 878 12.57 17.33 -3.98
N LYS A 879 12.10 16.37 -4.78
CA LYS A 879 10.86 15.61 -4.49
C LYS A 879 10.99 14.87 -3.15
N GLN A 880 12.11 14.18 -2.93
CA GLN A 880 12.34 13.45 -1.68
C GLN A 880 12.42 14.38 -0.46
N GLN A 881 13.08 15.54 -0.60
CA GLN A 881 13.12 16.56 0.45
C GLN A 881 11.72 17.02 0.86
N ARG A 882 10.84 17.29 -0.11
CA ARG A 882 9.44 17.67 0.16
C ARG A 882 8.67 16.53 0.83
N SER A 883 8.78 15.31 0.31
CA SER A 883 8.10 14.13 0.85
C SER A 883 8.50 13.83 2.30
N TYR A 884 9.80 13.88 2.63
CA TYR A 884 10.30 13.63 3.99
C TYR A 884 9.89 14.73 4.97
N TRP A 885 9.87 15.99 4.52
CA TRP A 885 9.44 17.12 5.33
C TRP A 885 7.94 17.10 5.62
N GLN A 886 7.12 16.76 4.62
CA GLN A 886 5.67 16.65 4.75
C GLN A 886 5.22 15.34 5.42
N ASN A 887 6.14 14.40 5.71
CA ASN A 887 5.89 13.17 6.44
C ASN A 887 6.46 13.22 7.88
N PRO A 888 5.79 13.93 8.82
CA PRO A 888 6.27 14.03 10.19
C PRO A 888 6.26 12.67 10.90
N PHE A 889 5.35 11.75 10.54
CA PHE A 889 5.28 10.43 11.15
C PHE A 889 6.54 9.61 10.93
N TYR A 890 7.17 9.69 9.76
CA TYR A 890 8.44 8.99 9.53
C TYR A 890 9.61 9.64 10.29
N THR A 891 9.79 10.94 10.11
CA THR A 891 10.98 11.66 10.61
C THR A 891 10.91 11.88 12.12
N VAL A 892 9.81 12.46 12.63
CA VAL A 892 9.66 12.82 14.05
C VAL A 892 9.70 11.59 14.94
N ILE A 893 9.04 10.49 14.55
CA ILE A 893 9.04 9.26 15.33
C ILE A 893 10.45 8.69 15.47
N ARG A 894 11.28 8.72 14.41
CA ARG A 894 12.69 8.28 14.49
C ARG A 894 13.50 9.15 15.44
N PHE A 895 13.32 10.47 15.42
CA PHE A 895 13.99 11.37 16.37
C PHE A 895 13.57 11.11 17.81
N VAL A 896 12.26 11.04 18.08
CA VAL A 896 11.71 10.79 19.41
C VAL A 896 12.18 9.43 19.93
N PHE A 897 12.16 8.39 19.10
CA PHE A 897 12.66 7.07 19.46
C PHE A 897 14.14 7.10 19.81
N THR A 898 14.98 7.73 18.98
CA THR A 898 16.43 7.80 19.23
C THR A 898 16.75 8.55 20.52
N ILE A 899 16.05 9.64 20.82
CA ILE A 899 16.17 10.37 22.09
C ILE A 899 15.73 9.47 23.26
N ALA A 900 14.58 8.80 23.14
CA ALA A 900 14.06 7.93 24.19
C ALA A 900 15.02 6.77 24.48
N VAL A 901 15.57 6.12 23.45
CA VAL A 901 16.57 5.05 23.59
C VAL A 901 17.85 5.59 24.22
N ALA A 902 18.37 6.72 23.75
CA ALA A 902 19.59 7.33 24.27
C ALA A 902 19.46 7.71 25.75
N LEU A 903 18.34 8.32 26.15
CA LEU A 903 18.05 8.66 27.56
C LEU A 903 17.86 7.41 28.43
N THR A 904 17.17 6.39 27.91
CA THR A 904 16.93 5.14 28.62
C THR A 904 18.26 4.45 28.89
N LEU A 905 19.07 4.20 27.85
CA LEU A 905 20.39 3.59 28.00
C LEU A 905 21.35 4.47 28.81
N GLY A 906 21.40 5.77 28.56
CA GLY A 906 22.23 6.70 29.32
C GLY A 906 21.90 6.71 30.82
N SER A 907 20.61 6.66 31.18
CA SER A 907 20.18 6.63 32.58
C SER A 907 20.40 5.26 33.25
N MET A 908 20.29 4.16 32.50
CA MET A 908 20.57 2.81 32.99
C MET A 908 22.07 2.60 33.23
N PHE A 909 22.92 3.07 32.30
CA PHE A 909 24.37 2.92 32.34
C PHE A 909 25.11 4.13 32.95
N TRP A 910 24.40 4.88 33.82
CA TRP A 910 24.89 6.14 34.35
C TRP A 910 26.25 6.03 35.05
N ASN A 911 27.23 6.77 34.51
CA ASN A 911 28.61 6.87 34.98
C ASN A 911 29.32 5.50 35.16
N LEU A 912 29.06 4.57 34.23
CA LEU A 912 29.76 3.28 34.16
C LEU A 912 30.93 3.28 33.17
N GLY A 913 30.97 4.21 32.21
CA GLY A 913 32.01 4.25 31.19
C GLY A 913 33.38 4.72 31.70
N SER A 914 33.39 5.44 32.83
CA SER A 914 34.60 5.92 33.50
C SER A 914 35.29 4.86 34.38
N ARG A 915 34.74 3.63 34.44
CA ARG A 915 35.29 2.52 35.24
C ARG A 915 35.87 1.46 34.32
N TRP A 916 37.09 1.00 34.62
CA TRP A 916 37.77 -0.07 33.89
C TRP A 916 38.58 -0.99 34.80
N GLU A 917 38.31 -0.97 36.12
CA GLU A 917 39.07 -1.73 37.12
C GLU A 917 38.78 -3.23 37.06
N THR A 918 37.56 -3.60 36.65
CA THR A 918 37.11 -5.01 36.57
C THR A 918 36.66 -5.34 35.14
N ASP A 919 36.84 -6.61 34.73
CA ASP A 919 36.29 -7.16 33.48
C ASP A 919 34.81 -6.75 33.28
N ARG A 920 34.02 -6.77 34.36
CA ARG A 920 32.59 -6.41 34.38
C ARG A 920 32.33 -4.99 33.87
N ASP A 921 33.20 -4.02 34.17
CA ASP A 921 32.99 -2.61 33.82
C ASP A 921 33.13 -2.41 32.31
N VAL A 922 34.18 -3.01 31.71
CA VAL A 922 34.40 -3.01 30.26
C VAL A 922 33.26 -3.74 29.53
N PHE A 923 32.76 -4.86 30.09
CA PHE A 923 31.59 -5.55 29.53
C PHE A 923 30.31 -4.73 29.60
N ASN A 924 30.06 -3.97 30.68
CA ASN A 924 28.89 -3.10 30.78
C ASN A 924 28.95 -1.96 29.75
N ALA A 925 30.12 -1.36 29.55
CA ALA A 925 30.33 -0.33 28.52
C ALA A 925 30.09 -0.89 27.11
N LEU A 926 30.64 -2.07 26.81
CA LEU A 926 30.36 -2.80 25.57
C LEU A 926 28.88 -3.11 25.40
N GLY A 927 28.22 -3.59 26.46
CA GLY A 927 26.80 -3.93 26.47
C GLY A 927 25.91 -2.74 26.13
N CYS A 928 26.25 -1.54 26.62
CA CYS A 928 25.53 -0.31 26.27
C CYS A 928 25.71 0.06 24.80
N MET A 929 26.94 0.02 24.27
CA MET A 929 27.22 0.32 22.87
C MET A 929 26.54 -0.69 21.92
N TYR A 930 26.57 -1.97 22.29
CA TYR A 930 25.86 -3.06 21.64
C TYR A 930 24.34 -2.83 21.61
N ALA A 931 23.73 -2.55 22.77
CA ALA A 931 22.30 -2.32 22.86
C ALA A 931 21.86 -1.09 22.05
N ALA A 932 22.66 -0.02 22.03
CA ALA A 932 22.39 1.19 21.26
C ALA A 932 22.40 0.93 19.75
N ILE A 933 23.47 0.31 19.22
CA ILE A 933 23.57 0.04 17.77
C ILE A 933 22.43 -0.88 17.32
N GLN A 934 22.22 -2.00 18.01
CA GLN A 934 21.22 -2.99 17.58
C GLN A 934 19.80 -2.41 17.60
N SER A 935 19.44 -1.69 18.68
CA SER A 935 18.06 -1.20 18.84
C SER A 935 17.73 -0.07 17.88
N ILE A 936 18.64 0.91 17.71
CA ILE A 936 18.41 2.03 16.78
C ILE A 936 18.54 1.55 15.33
N GLY A 937 19.51 0.67 15.04
CA GLY A 937 19.71 0.08 13.72
C GLY A 937 18.52 -0.73 13.22
N PHE A 938 17.99 -1.65 14.04
CA PHE A 938 16.84 -2.47 13.67
C PHE A 938 15.59 -1.62 13.43
N GLN A 939 15.39 -0.58 14.25
CA GLN A 939 14.29 0.34 14.08
C GLN A 939 14.37 1.09 12.74
N TYR A 940 15.55 1.57 12.39
CA TYR A 940 15.75 2.38 11.19
C TYR A 940 15.54 1.56 9.92
N CYS A 941 16.08 0.34 9.89
CA CYS A 941 15.83 -0.61 8.81
C CYS A 941 14.32 -0.95 8.69
N SER A 942 13.64 -1.20 9.80
CA SER A 942 12.22 -1.56 9.78
C SER A 942 11.31 -0.39 9.36
N SER A 943 11.67 0.85 9.74
CA SER A 943 10.87 2.05 9.41
C SER A 943 10.97 2.48 7.95
N VAL A 944 12.11 2.27 7.30
CA VAL A 944 12.34 2.73 5.91
C VAL A 944 11.73 1.80 4.87
N GLN A 945 11.60 0.51 5.18
CA GLN A 945 11.00 -0.50 4.30
C GLN A 945 9.60 -0.14 3.76
N PRO A 946 8.60 0.24 4.59
CA PRO A 946 7.28 0.61 4.08
C PRO A 946 7.31 1.88 3.21
N LEU A 947 8.17 2.85 3.55
CA LEU A 947 8.33 4.08 2.78
C LEU A 947 8.85 3.79 1.36
N VAL A 948 9.92 3.00 1.26
CA VAL A 948 10.50 2.60 -0.03
C VAL A 948 9.55 1.69 -0.82
N ALA A 949 8.82 0.80 -0.15
CA ALA A 949 7.85 -0.06 -0.80
C ALA A 949 6.70 0.74 -1.47
N ALA A 950 6.23 1.80 -0.82
CA ALA A 950 5.21 2.70 -1.37
C ALA A 950 5.77 3.54 -2.55
N GLU A 951 6.92 4.17 -2.38
CA GLU A 951 7.55 4.99 -3.42
C GLU A 951 8.02 4.15 -4.62
N ARG A 952 8.35 2.87 -4.44
CA ARG A 952 8.69 1.96 -5.54
C ARG A 952 7.56 1.83 -6.57
N ILE A 953 6.30 1.85 -6.12
CA ILE A 953 5.15 1.76 -7.03
C ILE A 953 5.06 3.02 -7.89
N VAL A 954 5.33 4.18 -7.29
CA VAL A 954 5.41 5.47 -7.98
C VAL A 954 6.60 5.49 -8.96
N PHE A 955 7.76 4.99 -8.53
CA PHE A 955 8.96 4.85 -9.38
C PHE A 955 8.69 4.01 -10.63
N TYR A 956 7.94 2.90 -10.53
CA TYR A 956 7.61 2.08 -11.70
C TYR A 956 6.75 2.84 -12.72
N ARG A 957 5.81 3.69 -12.26
CA ARG A 957 5.03 4.57 -13.14
C ARG A 957 5.93 5.64 -13.77
N GLU A 958 6.67 6.40 -12.96
CA GLU A 958 7.53 7.50 -13.43
C GLU A 958 8.61 7.00 -14.40
N GLY A 959 9.18 5.81 -14.14
CA GLY A 959 10.11 5.12 -15.02
C GLY A 959 9.49 4.64 -16.34
N ALA A 960 8.22 4.21 -16.33
CA ALA A 960 7.49 3.85 -17.55
C ALA A 960 7.19 5.08 -18.44
N THR A 961 6.94 6.24 -17.83
CA THR A 961 6.75 7.52 -18.53
C THR A 961 8.06 8.18 -19.00
N GLY A 962 9.22 7.60 -18.63
CA GLY A 962 10.52 8.09 -19.07
C GLY A 962 10.95 9.41 -18.40
N MET A 963 10.55 9.66 -17.15
CA MET A 963 10.95 10.88 -16.42
C MET A 963 12.45 10.91 -16.07
N TYR A 964 13.00 9.79 -15.59
CA TYR A 964 14.38 9.68 -15.15
C TYR A 964 14.86 8.22 -15.16
N SER A 965 16.18 8.03 -15.01
CA SER A 965 16.79 6.70 -14.88
C SER A 965 16.82 6.19 -13.43
N ALA A 966 17.03 4.88 -13.23
CA ALA A 966 17.00 4.28 -11.87
C ALA A 966 18.07 4.84 -10.92
N LEU A 967 19.26 5.19 -11.44
CA LEU A 967 20.40 5.61 -10.63
C LEU A 967 20.20 6.99 -9.94
N PRO A 968 19.72 8.05 -10.63
CA PRO A 968 19.36 9.32 -9.99
C PRO A 968 18.36 9.18 -8.85
N TYR A 969 17.34 8.33 -9.01
CA TYR A 969 16.37 8.04 -7.97
C TYR A 969 17.03 7.38 -6.76
N ALA A 970 17.83 6.34 -6.99
CA ALA A 970 18.51 5.62 -5.92
C ALA A 970 19.50 6.51 -5.14
N LEU A 971 20.29 7.33 -5.85
CA LEU A 971 21.20 8.29 -5.23
C LEU A 971 20.44 9.36 -4.42
N SER A 972 19.31 9.84 -4.94
CA SER A 972 18.49 10.83 -4.23
C SER A 972 17.88 10.28 -2.94
N GLN A 973 17.41 9.03 -2.95
CA GLN A 973 16.93 8.32 -1.76
C GLN A 973 18.03 8.12 -0.70
N PHE A 974 19.27 7.87 -1.11
CA PHE A 974 20.38 7.78 -0.17
C PHE A 974 20.78 9.17 0.39
N LEU A 975 20.92 10.17 -0.49
CA LEU A 975 21.37 11.51 -0.11
C LEU A 975 20.41 12.22 0.84
N ILE A 976 19.10 12.00 0.71
CA ILE A 976 18.11 12.62 1.62
C ILE A 976 18.22 12.10 3.06
N GLU A 977 18.67 10.87 3.27
CA GLU A 977 18.82 10.31 4.62
C GLU A 977 20.03 10.89 5.37
N ILE A 978 21.09 11.33 4.66
CA ILE A 978 22.35 11.77 5.29
C ILE A 978 22.15 12.91 6.31
N PRO A 979 21.44 14.03 6.02
CA PRO A 979 21.25 15.11 6.98
C PRO A 979 20.50 14.66 8.23
N TYR A 980 19.45 13.84 8.08
CA TYR A 980 18.68 13.33 9.21
C TYR A 980 19.48 12.35 10.05
N LEU A 981 20.22 11.44 9.41
CA LEU A 981 21.11 10.49 10.08
C LEU A 981 22.23 11.19 10.84
N LEU A 982 22.81 12.26 10.27
CA LEU A 982 23.86 13.05 10.92
C LEU A 982 23.32 13.79 12.14
N ALA A 983 22.16 14.44 12.02
CA ALA A 983 21.53 15.11 13.16
C ALA A 983 21.19 14.13 14.29
N GLN A 984 20.68 12.94 13.94
CA GLN A 984 20.33 11.90 14.91
C GLN A 984 21.57 11.26 15.55
N SER A 985 22.64 11.02 14.79
CA SER A 985 23.89 10.47 15.34
C SER A 985 24.53 11.46 16.30
N ILE A 986 24.61 12.75 15.97
CA ILE A 986 25.13 13.78 16.85
C ILE A 986 24.32 13.83 18.15
N LEU A 987 22.99 13.88 18.05
CA LEU A 987 22.10 13.94 19.21
C LEU A 987 22.24 12.71 20.12
N CYS A 988 22.19 11.52 19.52
CA CYS A 988 22.34 10.25 20.24
C CYS A 988 23.71 10.16 20.91
N SER A 989 24.77 10.51 20.18
CA SER A 989 26.13 10.49 20.69
C SER A 989 26.34 11.46 21.84
N LEU A 990 25.85 12.70 21.76
CA LEU A 990 25.98 13.68 22.84
C LEU A 990 25.30 13.20 24.13
N ILE A 991 24.10 12.63 24.02
CA ILE A 991 23.34 12.12 25.17
C ILE A 991 24.05 10.89 25.77
N LEU A 992 24.34 9.87 24.96
CA LEU A 992 24.97 8.63 25.44
C LEU A 992 26.37 8.88 26.00
N PHE A 993 27.21 9.62 25.28
CA PHE A 993 28.59 9.90 25.68
C PHE A 993 28.65 10.63 27.03
N SER A 994 27.75 11.61 27.21
CA SER A 994 27.64 12.39 28.45
C SER A 994 27.12 11.56 29.62
N MET A 995 26.00 10.85 29.46
CA MET A 995 25.36 10.13 30.57
C MET A 995 26.12 8.86 30.99
N ILE A 996 26.78 8.17 30.05
CA ILE A 996 27.62 7.01 30.34
C ILE A 996 28.89 7.43 31.11
N GLY A 997 29.33 8.68 30.94
CA GLY A 997 30.53 9.23 31.57
C GLY A 997 31.82 8.81 30.87
N LEU A 998 31.85 8.81 29.53
CA LEU A 998 33.06 8.54 28.75
C LEU A 998 34.05 9.71 28.84
N HIS A 999 35.33 9.44 28.58
CA HIS A 999 36.39 10.46 28.65
C HIS A 999 36.25 11.52 27.55
N TRP A 1000 35.99 12.76 27.96
CA TRP A 1000 35.86 13.91 27.07
C TRP A 1000 37.17 14.27 26.37
N SER A 1001 37.31 13.81 25.13
CA SER A 1001 38.35 14.21 24.19
C SER A 1001 37.73 14.41 22.82
N ILE A 1002 38.14 15.48 22.11
CA ILE A 1002 37.59 15.82 20.79
C ILE A 1002 37.75 14.64 19.82
N SER A 1003 38.90 13.97 19.84
CA SER A 1003 39.14 12.80 18.99
C SER A 1003 38.20 11.63 19.32
N LYS A 1004 38.00 11.33 20.61
CA LYS A 1004 37.13 10.22 21.06
C LYS A 1004 35.66 10.46 20.70
N ILE A 1005 35.20 11.71 20.81
CA ILE A 1005 33.82 12.10 20.46
C ILE A 1005 33.60 12.02 18.95
N LEU A 1006 34.53 12.52 18.13
CA LEU A 1006 34.42 12.45 16.68
C LEU A 1006 34.39 11.01 16.16
N TRP A 1007 35.25 10.13 16.72
CA TRP A 1007 35.19 8.70 16.41
C TRP A 1007 33.87 8.06 16.83
N PHE A 1008 33.34 8.41 18.00
CA PHE A 1008 32.07 7.90 18.48
C PHE A 1008 30.90 8.32 17.57
N ILE A 1009 30.83 9.60 17.17
CA ILE A 1009 29.83 10.11 16.23
C ILE A 1009 29.97 9.42 14.87
N TYR A 1010 31.20 9.24 14.37
CA TYR A 1010 31.45 8.56 13.10
C TYR A 1010 30.92 7.12 13.10
N PHE A 1011 31.28 6.31 14.10
CA PHE A 1011 30.84 4.92 14.16
C PHE A 1011 29.32 4.79 14.33
N ILE A 1012 28.68 5.65 15.14
CA ILE A 1012 27.22 5.68 15.23
C ILE A 1012 26.60 6.10 13.90
N PHE A 1013 27.09 7.17 13.26
CA PHE A 1013 26.58 7.65 11.98
C PHE A 1013 26.65 6.59 10.87
N VAL A 1014 27.83 5.98 10.65
CA VAL A 1014 28.00 4.94 9.63
C VAL A 1014 27.17 3.71 9.98
N SER A 1015 27.00 3.40 11.27
CA SER A 1015 26.14 2.31 11.71
C SER A 1015 24.69 2.51 11.29
N LEU A 1016 24.14 3.68 11.61
CA LEU A 1016 22.78 4.02 11.23
C LEU A 1016 22.60 4.08 9.70
N ALA A 1017 23.62 4.55 8.98
CA ALA A 1017 23.61 4.61 7.52
C ALA A 1017 23.50 3.21 6.88
N TYR A 1018 24.33 2.23 7.27
CA TYR A 1018 24.22 0.90 6.65
C TYR A 1018 22.90 0.21 6.99
N PHE A 1019 22.34 0.42 8.18
CA PHE A 1019 21.05 -0.18 8.55
C PHE A 1019 19.90 0.37 7.70
N VAL A 1020 19.87 1.68 7.48
CA VAL A 1020 18.85 2.30 6.61
C VAL A 1020 18.98 1.77 5.19
N ILE A 1021 20.19 1.80 4.61
CA ILE A 1021 20.41 1.40 3.22
C ILE A 1021 20.15 -0.11 3.05
N PHE A 1022 20.50 -0.92 4.05
CA PHE A 1022 20.13 -2.33 4.08
C PHE A 1022 18.60 -2.51 4.04
N GLY A 1023 17.84 -1.71 4.80
CA GLY A 1023 16.38 -1.68 4.72
C GLY A 1023 15.86 -1.33 3.32
N MET A 1024 16.43 -0.30 2.69
CA MET A 1024 16.09 0.09 1.31
C MET A 1024 16.41 -1.02 0.30
N MET A 1025 17.59 -1.63 0.41
CA MET A 1025 18.04 -2.75 -0.41
C MET A 1025 17.08 -3.93 -0.29
N MET A 1026 16.69 -4.31 0.93
CA MET A 1026 15.77 -5.41 1.16
C MET A 1026 14.38 -5.14 0.58
N ALA A 1027 13.88 -3.91 0.65
CA ALA A 1027 12.63 -3.51 0.00
C ALA A 1027 12.72 -3.54 -1.54
N ALA A 1028 13.90 -3.29 -2.12
CA ALA A 1028 14.11 -3.33 -3.57
C ALA A 1028 14.32 -4.75 -4.12
N VAL A 1029 14.94 -5.67 -3.35
CA VAL A 1029 15.23 -7.05 -3.79
C VAL A 1029 14.05 -8.00 -3.59
N THR A 1030 13.07 -7.63 -2.76
CA THR A 1030 11.94 -8.51 -2.44
C THR A 1030 10.62 -8.01 -3.03
N PRO A 1031 9.69 -8.91 -3.39
CA PRO A 1031 8.43 -8.50 -4.00
C PRO A 1031 7.49 -7.81 -3.02
N ASN A 1032 7.46 -8.23 -1.75
CA ASN A 1032 6.51 -7.74 -0.75
C ASN A 1032 7.23 -7.33 0.54
N GLN A 1033 6.72 -6.29 1.21
CA GLN A 1033 7.19 -5.81 2.51
C GLN A 1033 7.29 -6.92 3.55
N ASN A 1034 6.31 -7.85 3.60
CA ASN A 1034 6.36 -8.95 4.54
C ASN A 1034 7.57 -9.86 4.32
N ILE A 1035 7.98 -10.10 3.07
CA ILE A 1035 9.16 -10.91 2.76
C ILE A 1035 10.44 -10.13 3.08
N ALA A 1036 10.47 -8.83 2.76
CA ALA A 1036 11.58 -7.95 3.14
C ALA A 1036 11.88 -8.04 4.64
N TYR A 1037 10.83 -7.96 5.46
CA TYR A 1037 10.93 -8.00 6.91
C TYR A 1037 11.49 -9.33 7.43
N ILE A 1038 11.02 -10.48 6.91
CA ILE A 1038 11.51 -11.79 7.35
C ILE A 1038 12.99 -11.97 7.01
N VAL A 1039 13.38 -11.62 5.78
CA VAL A 1039 14.78 -11.75 5.35
C VAL A 1039 15.66 -10.80 6.16
N SER A 1040 15.22 -9.57 6.43
CA SER A 1040 15.93 -8.66 7.34
C SER A 1040 16.06 -9.24 8.75
N SER A 1041 15.02 -9.86 9.30
CA SER A 1041 15.05 -10.50 10.63
C SER A 1041 16.07 -11.65 10.73
N PHE A 1042 16.26 -12.40 9.64
CA PHE A 1042 17.33 -13.39 9.55
C PHE A 1042 18.71 -12.72 9.66
N PHE A 1043 18.98 -11.70 8.85
CA PHE A 1043 20.25 -10.99 8.88
C PHE A 1043 20.50 -10.28 10.21
N PHE A 1044 19.46 -9.78 10.88
CA PHE A 1044 19.57 -9.23 12.23
C PHE A 1044 20.04 -10.27 13.25
N SER A 1045 19.43 -11.46 13.23
CA SER A 1045 19.83 -12.56 14.11
C SER A 1045 21.25 -13.05 13.77
N PHE A 1046 21.56 -13.09 12.48
CA PHE A 1046 22.86 -13.49 11.95
C PHE A 1046 23.96 -12.52 12.37
N TRP A 1047 23.84 -11.22 12.07
CA TRP A 1047 24.79 -10.19 12.51
C TRP A 1047 24.87 -10.08 14.04
N ASN A 1048 23.77 -10.31 14.75
CA ASN A 1048 23.82 -10.36 16.21
C ASN A 1048 24.75 -11.48 16.71
N LEU A 1049 24.68 -12.67 16.11
CA LEU A 1049 25.52 -13.81 16.46
C LEU A 1049 27.02 -13.56 16.21
N PHE A 1050 27.35 -12.91 15.09
CA PHE A 1050 28.74 -12.62 14.68
C PHE A 1050 29.29 -11.28 15.17
N SER A 1051 28.48 -10.47 15.86
CA SER A 1051 28.83 -9.13 16.36
C SER A 1051 30.06 -9.04 17.28
N GLY A 1052 30.58 -10.15 17.80
CA GLY A 1052 31.68 -10.16 18.77
C GLY A 1052 31.25 -9.99 20.23
N PHE A 1053 29.99 -9.64 20.49
CA PHE A 1053 29.43 -9.53 21.85
C PHE A 1053 29.07 -10.90 22.43
N ILE A 1054 28.43 -11.77 21.64
CA ILE A 1054 27.96 -13.09 22.08
C ILE A 1054 29.11 -14.09 22.13
N ILE A 1055 29.93 -14.12 21.08
CA ILE A 1055 31.17 -14.90 21.00
C ILE A 1055 32.29 -13.98 20.52
N PRO A 1056 33.40 -13.85 21.26
CA PRO A 1056 34.50 -12.98 20.86
C PRO A 1056 35.34 -13.61 19.73
N LEU A 1057 35.97 -12.77 18.92
CA LEU A 1057 36.70 -13.17 17.71
C LEU A 1057 37.76 -14.29 17.95
N PRO A 1058 38.60 -14.26 19.01
CA PRO A 1058 39.60 -15.31 19.22
C PRO A 1058 39.00 -16.70 19.44
N ARG A 1059 37.80 -16.75 20.05
CA ARG A 1059 37.08 -17.99 20.36
C ARG A 1059 36.23 -18.49 19.19
N MET A 1060 36.04 -17.69 18.13
CA MET A 1060 35.34 -18.14 16.93
C MET A 1060 36.16 -19.22 16.18
N PRO A 1061 35.51 -20.30 15.68
CA PRO A 1061 36.10 -21.25 14.76
C PRO A 1061 36.82 -20.58 13.58
N THR A 1062 38.00 -21.08 13.20
CA THR A 1062 38.82 -20.51 12.11
C THR A 1062 38.03 -20.34 10.81
N GLY A 1063 37.18 -21.30 10.46
CA GLY A 1063 36.34 -21.24 9.24
C GLY A 1063 35.23 -20.19 9.26
N TRP A 1064 34.93 -19.57 10.42
CA TRP A 1064 33.91 -18.53 10.58
C TRP A 1064 34.51 -17.13 10.83
N ARG A 1065 35.83 -17.01 11.03
CA ARG A 1065 36.49 -15.72 11.33
C ARG A 1065 36.39 -14.70 10.20
N TRP A 1066 36.26 -15.12 8.95
CA TRP A 1066 36.05 -14.19 7.82
C TRP A 1066 34.67 -13.51 7.89
N MET A 1067 33.66 -14.20 8.42
CA MET A 1067 32.30 -13.66 8.53
C MET A 1067 32.24 -12.50 9.52
N TYR A 1068 33.06 -12.53 10.57
CA TYR A 1068 33.21 -11.42 11.52
C TYR A 1068 33.57 -10.10 10.81
N TRP A 1069 34.47 -10.14 9.83
CA TRP A 1069 34.88 -8.93 9.09
C TRP A 1069 33.87 -8.50 8.03
N LEU A 1070 33.01 -9.42 7.58
CA LEU A 1070 31.91 -9.12 6.65
C LEU A 1070 30.69 -8.56 7.37
N ASP A 1071 30.56 -8.81 8.67
CA ASP A 1071 29.49 -8.30 9.53
C ASP A 1071 29.73 -6.82 9.91
N PRO A 1072 28.87 -5.88 9.43
CA PRO A 1072 29.00 -4.48 9.78
C PRO A 1072 28.80 -4.20 11.27
N ASN A 1073 27.99 -4.99 11.99
CA ASN A 1073 27.77 -4.81 13.43
C ASN A 1073 29.04 -5.10 14.23
N ALA A 1074 29.78 -6.14 13.85
CA ALA A 1074 31.03 -6.52 14.48
C ALA A 1074 32.09 -5.41 14.35
N CYS A 1075 32.23 -4.85 13.14
CA CYS A 1075 33.08 -3.70 12.87
C CYS A 1075 32.65 -2.45 13.68
N SER A 1076 31.34 -2.22 13.81
CA SER A 1076 30.79 -1.09 14.57
C SER A 1076 31.18 -1.16 16.05
N LEU A 1077 31.05 -2.33 16.66
CA LEU A 1077 31.39 -2.54 18.08
C LEU A 1077 32.89 -2.49 18.33
N TYR A 1078 33.67 -3.07 17.43
CA TYR A 1078 35.12 -2.98 17.45
C TYR A 1078 35.58 -1.52 17.47
N GLY A 1079 35.06 -0.71 16.53
CA GLY A 1079 35.40 0.70 16.41
C GLY A 1079 35.01 1.53 17.64
N LEU A 1080 33.80 1.32 18.16
CA LEU A 1080 33.33 2.03 19.35
C LEU A 1080 34.19 1.71 20.59
N ILE A 1081 34.50 0.43 20.87
CA ILE A 1081 35.30 0.07 22.04
C ILE A 1081 36.73 0.54 21.92
N VAL A 1082 37.38 0.27 20.79
CA VAL A 1082 38.80 0.58 20.59
C VAL A 1082 39.04 2.09 20.60
N SER A 1083 38.09 2.88 20.08
CA SER A 1083 38.19 4.35 20.13
C SER A 1083 38.13 4.92 21.57
N GLN A 1084 37.44 4.25 22.50
CA GLN A 1084 37.27 4.74 23.87
C GLN A 1084 38.30 4.19 24.86
N TYR A 1085 38.62 2.90 24.76
CA TYR A 1085 39.47 2.17 25.73
C TYR A 1085 40.81 1.70 25.17
N GLY A 1086 41.03 1.77 23.85
CA GLY A 1086 42.24 1.25 23.20
C GLY A 1086 43.52 2.05 23.47
N ASP A 1087 43.44 3.19 24.15
CA ASP A 1087 44.54 4.06 24.56
C ASP A 1087 44.80 4.08 26.07
N ILE A 1088 44.08 3.26 26.84
CA ILE A 1088 44.20 3.19 28.30
C ILE A 1088 45.17 2.07 28.69
N HIS A 1089 46.26 2.41 29.39
CA HIS A 1089 47.32 1.46 29.76
C HIS A 1089 47.32 1.05 31.24
N ASP A 1090 46.26 1.38 31.98
CA ASP A 1090 46.12 1.05 33.39
C ASP A 1090 45.96 -0.46 33.62
N THR A 1091 46.41 -0.94 34.78
CA THR A 1091 46.29 -2.34 35.20
C THR A 1091 44.95 -2.62 35.88
N MET A 1092 44.24 -3.65 35.42
CA MET A 1092 43.00 -4.15 36.00
C MET A 1092 43.24 -5.00 37.26
N SER A 1093 42.18 -5.25 38.02
CA SER A 1093 42.15 -6.13 39.21
C SER A 1093 42.63 -7.58 38.96
N ASN A 1094 42.64 -8.03 37.70
CA ASN A 1094 43.13 -9.33 37.26
C ASN A 1094 44.63 -9.35 36.92
N GLY A 1095 45.33 -8.21 37.04
CA GLY A 1095 46.76 -8.05 36.74
C GLY A 1095 47.12 -7.71 35.30
N LEU A 1096 46.15 -7.68 34.36
CA LEU A 1096 46.36 -7.34 32.94
C LEU A 1096 46.14 -5.85 32.68
N LYS A 1097 46.83 -5.29 31.67
CA LYS A 1097 46.49 -3.93 31.18
C LYS A 1097 45.18 -3.94 30.41
N VAL A 1098 44.45 -2.82 30.40
CA VAL A 1098 43.20 -2.69 29.61
C VAL A 1098 43.42 -3.02 28.13
N THR A 1099 44.50 -2.52 27.51
CA THR A 1099 44.84 -2.85 26.12
C THR A 1099 45.16 -4.35 25.90
N GLU A 1100 45.82 -4.99 26.86
CA GLU A 1100 46.15 -6.42 26.79
C GLU A 1100 44.87 -7.27 26.93
N PHE A 1101 43.96 -6.89 27.83
CA PHE A 1101 42.65 -7.54 27.97
C PHE A 1101 41.81 -7.43 26.69
N LEU A 1102 41.75 -6.25 26.07
CA LEU A 1102 41.04 -6.06 24.80
C LEU A 1102 41.64 -6.93 23.67
N HIS A 1103 42.95 -7.09 23.66
CA HIS A 1103 43.64 -7.95 22.70
C HIS A 1103 43.38 -9.44 22.96
N GLU A 1104 43.59 -9.91 24.18
CA GLU A 1104 43.49 -11.35 24.52
C GLU A 1104 42.06 -11.87 24.50
N TYR A 1105 41.10 -11.10 25.03
CA TYR A 1105 39.72 -11.53 25.13
C TYR A 1105 38.93 -11.27 23.84
N PHE A 1106 38.96 -10.04 23.33
CA PHE A 1106 38.16 -9.63 22.17
C PHE A 1106 38.91 -9.71 20.83
N GLY A 1107 40.24 -9.78 20.83
CA GLY A 1107 41.04 -9.71 19.60
C GLY A 1107 41.15 -8.28 19.05
N TYR A 1108 40.97 -7.26 19.89
CA TYR A 1108 40.90 -5.87 19.48
C TYR A 1108 42.29 -5.20 19.48
N ASN A 1109 42.56 -4.45 18.41
CA ASN A 1109 43.84 -3.82 18.11
C ASN A 1109 43.63 -2.38 17.65
N ARG A 1110 44.31 -1.43 18.30
CA ARG A 1110 44.20 0.00 17.97
C ARG A 1110 44.66 0.34 16.55
N SER A 1111 45.65 -0.37 16.02
CA SER A 1111 46.16 -0.18 14.66
C SER A 1111 45.12 -0.43 13.58
N MET A 1112 44.10 -1.25 13.85
CA MET A 1112 43.05 -1.61 12.89
C MET A 1112 41.88 -0.61 12.87
N LEU A 1113 41.88 0.42 13.72
CA LEU A 1113 40.75 1.35 13.85
C LEU A 1113 40.39 2.03 12.51
N GLY A 1114 41.39 2.50 11.76
CA GLY A 1114 41.19 3.12 10.45
C GLY A 1114 40.71 2.12 9.38
N VAL A 1115 41.18 0.87 9.44
CA VAL A 1115 40.75 -0.19 8.50
C VAL A 1115 39.29 -0.53 8.72
N VAL A 1116 38.86 -0.69 9.98
CA VAL A 1116 37.47 -0.96 10.35
C VAL A 1116 36.53 0.15 9.89
N ALA A 1117 36.94 1.41 10.03
CA ALA A 1117 36.19 2.56 9.52
C ALA A 1117 35.97 2.48 7.99
N VAL A 1118 37.03 2.16 7.23
CA VAL A 1118 36.93 1.99 5.77
C VAL A 1118 36.05 0.80 5.38
N ILE A 1119 36.14 -0.33 6.10
CA ILE A 1119 35.29 -1.51 5.85
C ILE A 1119 33.80 -1.13 6.00
N MET A 1120 33.42 -0.41 7.05
CA MET A 1120 32.04 0.00 7.28
C MET A 1120 31.52 0.96 6.21
N ALA A 1121 32.34 1.93 5.79
CA ALA A 1121 32.00 2.81 4.66
C ALA A 1121 31.86 2.02 3.35
N GLY A 1122 32.67 0.97 3.16
CA GLY A 1122 32.55 0.02 2.06
C GLY A 1122 31.21 -0.73 2.06
N SER A 1123 30.72 -1.17 3.23
CA SER A 1123 29.40 -1.81 3.35
C SER A 1123 28.25 -0.87 2.94
N VAL A 1124 28.32 0.40 3.35
CA VAL A 1124 27.37 1.46 2.92
C VAL A 1124 27.35 1.61 1.40
N ALA A 1125 28.53 1.69 0.77
CA ALA A 1125 28.65 1.80 -0.68
C ALA A 1125 28.12 0.56 -1.40
N LEU A 1126 28.44 -0.64 -0.89
CA LEU A 1126 27.98 -1.92 -1.45
C LEU A 1126 26.45 -2.03 -1.42
N PHE A 1127 25.82 -1.78 -0.27
CA PHE A 1127 24.36 -1.85 -0.16
C PHE A 1127 23.65 -0.80 -1.03
N THR A 1128 24.25 0.39 -1.17
CA THR A 1128 23.73 1.45 -2.06
C THR A 1128 23.77 1.00 -3.52
N LEU A 1129 24.88 0.38 -3.95
CA LEU A 1129 25.03 -0.15 -5.30
C LEU A 1129 24.02 -1.28 -5.58
N VAL A 1130 23.87 -2.22 -4.65
CA VAL A 1130 22.88 -3.29 -4.78
C VAL A 1130 21.46 -2.74 -4.84
N PHE A 1131 21.13 -1.74 -4.01
CA PHE A 1131 19.83 -1.06 -4.07
C PHE A 1131 19.58 -0.40 -5.44
N ALA A 1132 20.56 0.35 -5.96
CA ALA A 1132 20.46 1.03 -7.25
C ALA A 1132 20.30 0.05 -8.43
N VAL A 1133 20.99 -1.09 -8.39
CA VAL A 1133 20.85 -2.15 -9.40
C VAL A 1133 19.49 -2.84 -9.25
N ALA A 1134 19.12 -3.26 -8.04
CA ALA A 1134 17.90 -4.01 -7.77
C ALA A 1134 16.64 -3.23 -8.17
N ILE A 1135 16.56 -1.94 -7.84
CA ILE A 1135 15.38 -1.12 -8.18
C ILE A 1135 15.24 -0.92 -9.70
N GLY A 1136 16.36 -0.91 -10.43
CA GLY A 1136 16.36 -0.77 -11.89
C GLY A 1136 16.11 -2.07 -12.65
N THR A 1137 16.51 -3.23 -12.10
CA THR A 1137 16.42 -4.53 -12.78
C THR A 1137 15.19 -5.33 -12.39
N PHE A 1138 14.83 -5.37 -11.11
CA PHE A 1138 13.68 -6.14 -10.64
C PHE A 1138 12.39 -5.34 -10.79
N ASN A 1139 11.50 -5.86 -11.64
CA ASN A 1139 10.12 -5.39 -11.72
C ASN A 1139 9.19 -6.45 -11.13
N PHE A 1140 8.68 -6.19 -9.94
CA PHE A 1140 7.73 -7.09 -9.26
C PHE A 1140 6.28 -6.84 -9.64
N GLN A 1141 5.97 -5.84 -10.48
CA GLN A 1141 4.64 -5.70 -11.05
C GLN A 1141 4.38 -6.86 -12.03
N LYS A 1142 3.63 -7.87 -11.59
CA LYS A 1142 3.01 -8.85 -12.48
C LYS A 1142 1.71 -8.23 -13.02
N ARG A 1143 1.77 -7.59 -14.19
CA ARG A 1143 0.59 -7.13 -14.94
C ARG A 1143 0.06 -8.26 -15.80
#